data_AF-A0A257X8F9-F1
#
_entry.id   AF-A0A257X8F9-F1
#
_cell.length_a   1.000
_cell.length_b   1.000
_cell.length_c   1.000
_cell.angle_alpha   90.00
_cell.angle_beta   90.00
_cell.angle_gamma   90.00
#
_symmetry.space_group_name_H-M   'P 1'
#
loop_
_entity.id
_entity.type
_entity.pdbx_description
1 polymer ?
#
loop_
_entity_poly.entity_id
_entity_poly.type
_entity_poly.pdbx_seq_one_letter_code
_entity_poly.pdbx_strand_id
1 'polypeptide(L)'
;MGGDNSSSFSGDVFIEDGAVAVTNANAFGNAATSITVRRYGVLDIMSTGFTKTATYEAGSIERWSVDNARSGSINLQAATLQINGDQFNTTATVTLNGGAIEGFLRTDDLLSGNSGTIFRTLGSGVSIILAGNSFVGQNAFTDGPNGTDNGRTADANPGSALPDVNNNSALTDTARGVILEIKGNISGAGSLTKQSADTVILSGSNTYAGGTNVTNGYLRLGSATALPNGTNLTTAGRGVLDLGGYNVSVGNLNTSVITGAAFSSSGGFITNSATVMKTLTTTPTEDSSYGGVIQNNINVVKTGPKKLLFTNVNTYNGDTTVSGGILEVSHVTAGAIDGISGTSSLTVASGATFNVLTGTTGGVLTLAPFTGTILTLANGSRLGVEVGTFGSSIALNTGAMAYVTGNVTVDAYFLNGSAENGNQESTILSAPSGGLLNTNGSTGVTYSVGNLYNVTNFRVDGIVATDTRVYFTTTAQTALTAAYWKGGFAGGGNIWAVSNGSTNSNWATDLAGTNTGLVPSVGTDVFLSATTNTNQNTMVLGADMSIKSLTVNSASGPGGPVQLNDDGYKLTIADANAITTDTGSSATTINSNLVLSASTATITVNSSEALTLNGNISGTALTKAGNGTMVLGGANTYAGATTVSVGTLSAANSLALGTTTNGTTVASGASLELQGNINIAGEALTITGTGASNGGALRSLSGDNVYNGPITLGSPGATIQSDAGTLTILGAVGGTGFALTVEGAGDTVISSVIGTGAAGTLIKNDAGTLTLGNANTYTGATTINGGTVIVSNATGLGTTAAGTTVSTGGALNINGVTVGEALTINGTGISSTGALTGSGVAAVTSTVAMGSSSSVGAANASDVLTLGGIVSGATFGLTKVGAGTVVLTAANSYSGATTVTGGTLQLGNGGTTGTIATTSTVTVETGAVFAVNQSDAVAQGTDFSAAAITGAGGVAQTGAGSTTLSTTANSYSGGTSVRNGELRVTGGITGAGAVTVGETGGTLTNAAILAGAGNGTTTGVIGGAVTVGSGTSVGILTPGASSVNTANGTLTITAAGTALTVATGSQIQLGITTPTTAAPTGYFNGVFNDGANTYTNAKDYFDALGAGADAYTKGAPSAATNHDFINLNGASSTLTVGDRAGDAFGQGAIVVGASGSITVQQGQVFNLIDWNNASLIGGTFGVGDFDRYDATGNVIAGDLDLAALGAGYAWDVSAFQTYGVLVIVPEPSRMLLLMFGLLGLFFRRRRRSSI
;
A
#
# COMPACT_ATOMS: atom_id res chain seq x y z
N MET A 1 45.01 6.62 13.71
CA MET A 1 46.06 5.76 13.14
C MET A 1 47.36 6.56 13.05
N GLY A 2 48.40 6.21 13.83
CA GLY A 2 49.59 7.07 14.05
C GLY A 2 50.80 6.83 13.14
N GLY A 3 50.66 6.15 11.99
CA GLY A 3 51.77 5.88 11.06
C GLY A 3 51.46 6.32 9.63
N ASP A 4 52.46 6.82 8.90
CA ASP A 4 52.39 7.24 7.50
C ASP A 4 52.33 6.05 6.52
N ASN A 5 51.30 5.20 6.66
CA ASN A 5 51.07 4.05 5.79
C ASN A 5 50.01 4.36 4.70
N SER A 6 49.91 5.63 4.30
CA SER A 6 48.84 6.19 3.46
C SER A 6 48.81 5.67 2.01
N SER A 7 49.81 4.91 1.56
CA SER A 7 49.83 4.33 0.20
C SER A 7 49.42 2.86 0.11
N SER A 8 49.30 2.12 1.22
CA SER A 8 49.06 0.67 1.20
C SER A 8 47.63 0.24 1.52
N PHE A 9 46.78 1.14 2.05
CA PHE A 9 45.39 0.83 2.32
C PHE A 9 44.54 1.00 1.05
N SER A 10 43.95 -0.10 0.56
CA SER A 10 42.97 -0.11 -0.52
C SER A 10 41.70 -0.81 -0.03
N GLY A 11 40.62 -0.06 0.12
CA GLY A 11 39.33 -0.57 0.59
C GLY A 11 38.43 0.57 1.05
N ASP A 12 37.13 0.30 1.11
CA ASP A 12 36.14 1.23 1.66
C ASP A 12 36.18 1.20 3.19
N VAL A 13 36.02 2.36 3.82
CA VAL A 13 36.03 2.53 5.28
C VAL A 13 34.60 2.78 5.73
N PHE A 14 34.09 1.90 6.59
CA PHE A 14 32.79 2.06 7.23
C PHE A 14 32.98 2.32 8.73
N ILE A 15 32.49 3.45 9.21
CA ILE A 15 32.49 3.82 10.64
C ILE A 15 31.07 3.61 11.13
N GLU A 16 30.84 2.54 11.89
CA GLU A 16 29.49 2.16 12.35
C GLU A 16 29.21 2.62 13.77
N ASP A 17 29.95 2.10 14.74
CA ASP A 17 29.75 2.41 16.15
C ASP A 17 31.11 2.73 16.82
N GLY A 18 31.19 3.89 17.48
CA GLY A 18 32.43 4.45 18.05
C GLY A 18 33.10 5.53 17.19
N ALA A 19 34.30 5.94 17.60
CA ALA A 19 35.04 7.05 17.00
C ALA A 19 36.34 6.62 16.32
N VAL A 20 36.57 7.09 15.08
CA VAL A 20 37.84 6.95 14.37
C VAL A 20 38.58 8.28 14.38
N ALA A 21 39.70 8.33 15.12
CA ALA A 21 40.57 9.48 15.19
C ALA A 21 41.55 9.55 14.00
N VAL A 22 41.44 10.64 13.23
CA VAL A 22 42.34 11.02 12.15
C VAL A 22 43.47 11.87 12.72
N THR A 23 44.63 11.24 12.94
CA THR A 23 45.82 11.88 13.52
C THR A 23 46.85 12.29 12.45
N ASN A 24 46.55 12.11 11.16
CA ASN A 24 47.38 12.49 10.02
C ASN A 24 46.49 12.89 8.83
N ALA A 25 46.81 13.99 8.14
CA ALA A 25 46.03 14.54 7.03
C ALA A 25 45.88 13.56 5.84
N ASN A 26 46.84 12.66 5.66
CA ASN A 26 46.88 11.64 4.61
C ASN A 26 46.28 10.29 5.04
N ALA A 27 45.55 10.22 6.16
CA ALA A 27 44.89 8.98 6.57
C ALA A 27 43.91 8.44 5.51
N PHE A 28 43.64 7.12 5.55
CA PHE A 28 42.74 6.39 4.66
C PHE A 28 43.18 6.25 3.19
N GLY A 29 44.47 6.04 2.92
CA GLY A 29 44.87 5.42 1.66
C GLY A 29 44.89 6.35 0.44
N ASN A 30 44.83 5.75 -0.75
CA ASN A 30 44.83 6.44 -2.05
C ASN A 30 43.50 7.18 -2.33
N ALA A 31 43.40 7.91 -3.45
CA ALA A 31 42.22 8.70 -3.80
C ALA A 31 40.92 7.89 -4.04
N ALA A 32 41.00 6.56 -4.18
CA ALA A 32 39.85 5.69 -4.48
C ALA A 32 39.14 5.13 -3.23
N THR A 33 39.70 5.30 -2.03
CA THR A 33 39.06 4.87 -0.78
C THR A 33 37.84 5.74 -0.48
N SER A 34 36.65 5.14 -0.41
CA SER A 34 35.45 5.81 0.11
C SER A 34 35.37 5.70 1.63
N ILE A 35 34.93 6.78 2.28
CA ILE A 35 34.66 6.81 3.73
C ILE A 35 33.16 6.96 3.89
N THR A 36 32.53 6.04 4.62
CA THR A 36 31.10 6.12 4.97
C THR A 36 30.97 6.10 6.49
N VAL A 37 30.36 7.15 7.04
CA VAL A 37 30.05 7.26 8.48
C VAL A 37 28.57 6.93 8.65
N ARG A 38 28.30 5.76 9.22
CA ARG A 38 26.94 5.29 9.47
C ARG A 38 26.37 5.91 10.75
N ARG A 39 25.08 5.72 10.98
CA ARG A 39 24.39 6.17 12.21
C ARG A 39 25.17 5.74 13.46
N TYR A 40 25.41 6.68 14.39
CA TYR A 40 26.24 6.53 15.61
C TYR A 40 27.76 6.50 15.42
N GLY A 41 28.26 6.47 14.18
CA GLY A 41 29.68 6.55 13.88
C GLY A 41 30.22 7.98 14.03
N VAL A 42 31.46 8.11 14.51
CA VAL A 42 32.15 9.40 14.63
C VAL A 42 33.46 9.41 13.83
N LEU A 43 33.58 10.35 12.89
CA LEU A 43 34.85 10.68 12.24
C LEU A 43 35.48 11.88 12.96
N ASP A 44 36.53 11.64 13.75
CA ASP A 44 37.17 12.67 14.59
C ASP A 44 38.48 13.17 13.96
N ILE A 45 38.45 14.38 13.43
CA ILE A 45 39.57 15.01 12.73
C ILE A 45 40.49 15.71 13.72
N MET A 46 41.58 15.04 14.08
CA MET A 46 42.60 15.51 15.02
C MET A 46 43.90 15.97 14.33
N SER A 47 43.88 16.14 13.00
CA SER A 47 45.03 16.62 12.21
C SER A 47 44.63 17.79 11.30
N THR A 48 45.54 18.72 11.11
CA THR A 48 45.34 19.88 10.21
C THR A 48 45.37 19.44 8.74
N GLY A 49 44.42 19.91 7.93
CA GLY A 49 44.43 19.78 6.47
C GLY A 49 43.89 18.47 5.92
N PHE A 50 42.91 17.83 6.57
CA PHE A 50 42.32 16.58 6.07
C PHE A 50 41.38 16.83 4.87
N THR A 51 41.69 16.24 3.71
CA THR A 51 41.01 16.55 2.43
C THR A 51 40.13 15.44 1.85
N LYS A 52 40.08 14.24 2.47
CA LYS A 52 39.30 13.12 1.93
C LYS A 52 37.79 13.39 1.96
N THR A 53 37.07 12.87 0.97
CA THR A 53 35.60 12.92 0.95
C THR A 53 35.02 11.80 1.82
N ALA A 54 33.94 12.10 2.53
CA ALA A 54 33.18 11.13 3.30
C ALA A 54 31.68 11.28 3.01
N THR A 55 30.96 10.16 3.06
CA THR A 55 29.51 10.07 2.99
C THR A 55 28.97 9.85 4.40
N TYR A 56 27.90 10.55 4.76
CA TYR A 56 27.33 10.51 6.10
C TYR A 56 25.89 10.02 6.05
N GLU A 57 25.54 9.12 6.96
CA GLU A 57 24.16 8.73 7.23
C GLU A 57 23.56 9.57 8.37
N ALA A 58 22.23 9.59 8.46
CA ALA A 58 21.52 10.32 9.51
C ALA A 58 21.94 9.85 10.91
N GLY A 59 22.24 10.81 11.81
CA GLY A 59 22.68 10.53 13.18
C GLY A 59 24.15 10.12 13.32
N SER A 60 24.96 10.27 12.27
CA SER A 60 26.43 10.19 12.34
C SER A 60 27.06 11.54 12.77
N ILE A 61 28.35 11.55 13.13
CA ILE A 61 29.07 12.73 13.59
C ILE A 61 30.39 12.92 12.82
N GLU A 62 30.65 14.15 12.37
CA GLU A 62 32.01 14.62 12.03
C GLU A 62 32.48 15.57 13.13
N ARG A 63 33.63 15.30 13.75
CA ARG A 63 34.20 16.14 14.82
C ARG A 63 35.48 16.81 14.35
N TRP A 64 35.60 18.12 14.57
CA TRP A 64 36.80 18.90 14.26
C TRP A 64 37.52 19.27 15.55
N SER A 65 38.65 18.61 15.79
CA SER A 65 39.37 18.68 17.07
C SER A 65 40.61 19.58 17.05
N VAL A 66 41.02 20.06 15.88
CA VAL A 66 42.16 20.98 15.68
C VAL A 66 41.81 22.07 14.67
N ASP A 67 42.47 23.22 14.73
CA ASP A 67 42.31 24.29 13.74
C ASP A 67 42.70 23.80 12.33
N ASN A 68 42.05 24.34 11.29
CA ASN A 68 42.19 23.88 9.91
C ASN A 68 41.95 22.36 9.76
N ALA A 69 40.95 21.79 10.46
CA ALA A 69 40.66 20.36 10.40
C ALA A 69 40.33 19.88 8.98
N ARG A 70 39.52 20.66 8.25
CA ARG A 70 39.03 20.35 6.90
C ARG A 70 39.27 21.49 5.92
N SER A 71 39.17 21.18 4.63
CA SER A 71 39.05 22.17 3.56
C SER A 71 38.11 21.70 2.46
N GLY A 72 37.52 22.64 1.71
CA GLY A 72 36.65 22.33 0.57
C GLY A 72 35.21 22.02 0.99
N SER A 73 34.48 21.26 0.16
CA SER A 73 33.06 20.98 0.37
C SER A 73 32.84 19.72 1.22
N ILE A 74 32.08 19.85 2.30
CA ILE A 74 31.60 18.75 3.15
C ILE A 74 30.08 18.70 3.04
N ASN A 75 29.51 17.51 2.81
CA ASN A 75 28.07 17.32 2.74
C ASN A 75 27.60 16.36 3.84
N LEU A 76 26.87 16.88 4.81
CA LEU A 76 26.35 16.17 5.98
C LEU A 76 24.86 15.91 5.79
N GLN A 77 24.48 14.65 5.54
CA GLN A 77 23.08 14.24 5.39
C GLN A 77 22.49 13.86 6.75
N ALA A 78 21.81 14.81 7.40
CA ALA A 78 21.28 14.64 8.76
C ALA A 78 22.32 14.20 9.81
N ALA A 79 23.58 14.54 9.60
CA ALA A 79 24.70 14.27 10.49
C ALA A 79 25.09 15.53 11.29
N THR A 80 25.78 15.35 12.41
CA THR A 80 26.18 16.44 13.29
C THR A 80 27.64 16.82 13.06
N LEU A 81 27.92 18.12 12.90
CA LEU A 81 29.25 18.69 12.96
C LEU A 81 29.56 19.14 14.40
N GLN A 82 30.51 18.48 15.05
CA GLN A 82 30.98 18.84 16.39
C GLN A 82 32.27 19.64 16.34
N ILE A 83 32.29 20.82 16.97
CA ILE A 83 33.45 21.71 17.04
C ILE A 83 34.12 21.56 18.40
N ASN A 84 35.27 20.92 18.38
CA ASN A 84 36.05 20.60 19.56
C ASN A 84 37.33 21.45 19.65
N GLY A 85 37.89 21.87 18.51
CA GLY A 85 38.93 22.90 18.42
C GLY A 85 38.46 24.08 17.58
N ASP A 86 38.90 25.29 17.91
CA ASP A 86 38.55 26.50 17.15
C ASP A 86 39.07 26.40 15.69
N GLN A 87 38.27 26.91 14.76
CA GLN A 87 38.49 26.81 13.31
C GLN A 87 38.77 28.19 12.71
N PHE A 88 39.87 28.82 13.10
CA PHE A 88 40.22 30.16 12.63
C PHE A 88 40.82 30.17 11.22
N ASN A 89 41.58 29.14 10.86
CA ASN A 89 42.31 29.05 9.59
C ASN A 89 41.66 28.07 8.59
N THR A 90 40.50 27.52 8.94
CA THR A 90 39.73 26.56 8.12
C THR A 90 39.00 27.27 6.99
N THR A 91 39.14 26.77 5.75
CA THR A 91 38.36 27.24 4.59
C THR A 91 37.52 26.09 4.03
N ALA A 92 36.22 26.09 4.34
CA ALA A 92 35.33 24.98 4.02
C ALA A 92 33.90 25.44 3.73
N THR A 93 33.15 24.66 2.95
CA THR A 93 31.71 24.81 2.77
C THR A 93 31.01 23.57 3.30
N VAL A 94 30.23 23.72 4.36
CA VAL A 94 29.48 22.64 5.01
C VAL A 94 28.03 22.71 4.57
N THR A 95 27.58 21.74 3.79
CA THR A 95 26.16 21.59 3.44
C THR A 95 25.47 20.67 4.45
N LEU A 96 24.44 21.17 5.11
CA LEU A 96 23.56 20.44 6.03
C LEU A 96 22.24 20.13 5.34
N ASN A 97 21.92 18.86 5.15
CA ASN A 97 20.59 18.41 4.74
C ASN A 97 19.88 17.76 5.93
N GLY A 98 19.58 18.56 6.95
CA GLY A 98 19.28 18.08 8.31
C GLY A 98 20.50 18.09 9.22
N GLY A 99 20.35 17.55 10.44
CA GLY A 99 21.46 17.41 11.39
C GLY A 99 21.82 18.72 12.09
N ALA A 100 22.93 18.73 12.82
CA ALA A 100 23.24 19.82 13.76
C ALA A 100 24.68 20.35 13.65
N ILE A 101 24.92 21.58 14.12
CA ILE A 101 26.26 22.08 14.46
C ILE A 101 26.32 22.33 15.96
N GLU A 102 27.34 21.78 16.61
CA GLU A 102 27.43 21.75 18.06
C GLU A 102 28.83 22.10 18.53
N GLY A 103 28.93 22.85 19.62
CA GLY A 103 30.19 23.01 20.35
C GLY A 103 30.39 21.79 21.26
N PHE A 104 31.49 21.07 21.06
CA PHE A 104 31.80 19.85 21.82
C PHE A 104 32.41 20.18 23.18
N LEU A 105 31.86 19.56 24.24
CA LEU A 105 32.36 19.64 25.61
C LEU A 105 33.03 18.32 25.99
N ARG A 106 34.33 18.32 26.30
CA ARG A 106 35.01 17.11 26.77
C ARG A 106 34.71 16.87 28.25
N THR A 107 34.67 15.61 28.68
CA THR A 107 34.59 15.27 30.11
C THR A 107 35.78 15.85 30.90
N ASP A 108 36.97 15.90 30.30
CA ASP A 108 38.17 16.51 30.91
C ASP A 108 38.06 18.03 31.07
N ASP A 109 37.27 18.67 30.22
CA ASP A 109 37.01 20.10 30.33
C ASP A 109 36.25 20.42 31.64
N LEU A 110 35.52 19.46 32.21
CA LEU A 110 34.82 19.56 33.50
C LEU A 110 35.69 19.19 34.72
N LEU A 111 36.76 18.39 34.53
CA LEU A 111 37.62 17.85 35.60
C LEU A 111 38.83 18.74 35.94
N SER A 112 39.18 19.71 35.08
CA SER A 112 40.41 20.51 35.19
C SER A 112 40.37 21.68 36.19
N GLY A 113 39.33 21.81 37.02
CA GLY A 113 39.21 22.93 37.96
C GLY A 113 38.94 24.30 37.31
N ASN A 114 38.79 24.34 35.98
CA ASN A 114 38.31 25.51 35.26
C ASN A 114 36.79 25.63 35.44
N SER A 115 36.35 26.42 36.41
CA SER A 115 34.94 26.87 36.50
C SER A 115 34.55 27.86 35.38
N GLY A 116 35.28 27.88 34.27
CA GLY A 116 35.13 28.82 33.17
C GLY A 116 34.31 28.26 32.01
N THR A 117 33.57 29.15 31.35
CA THR A 117 32.85 28.90 30.10
C THR A 117 33.83 28.59 28.97
N ILE A 118 33.50 27.61 28.11
CA ILE A 118 34.38 27.22 26.99
C ILE A 118 33.85 27.81 25.70
N PHE A 119 34.70 28.51 24.97
CA PHE A 119 34.38 28.99 23.64
C PHE A 119 34.84 27.97 22.60
N ARG A 120 33.98 27.74 21.61
CA ARG A 120 34.28 27.02 20.37
C ARG A 120 33.92 27.94 19.22
N THR A 121 34.85 28.21 18.31
CA THR A 121 34.61 29.13 17.20
C THR A 121 34.71 28.43 15.85
N LEU A 122 33.67 28.58 15.03
CA LEU A 122 33.73 28.42 13.58
C LEU A 122 34.11 29.76 12.95
N GLY A 123 35.32 29.87 12.41
CA GLY A 123 35.83 31.09 11.79
C GLY A 123 35.09 31.47 10.51
N SER A 124 35.32 32.71 10.04
CA SER A 124 34.65 33.26 8.85
C SER A 124 34.99 32.55 7.54
N GLY A 125 36.05 31.73 7.52
CA GLY A 125 36.41 30.89 6.37
C GLY A 125 35.51 29.66 6.18
N VAL A 126 34.66 29.33 7.15
CA VAL A 126 33.73 28.18 7.07
C VAL A 126 32.34 28.69 6.70
N SER A 127 31.89 28.44 5.47
CA SER A 127 30.52 28.73 5.04
C SER A 127 29.59 27.54 5.30
N ILE A 128 28.33 27.79 5.67
CA ILE A 128 27.33 26.77 5.94
C ILE A 128 26.16 26.93 4.95
N ILE A 129 25.68 25.83 4.38
CA ILE A 129 24.53 25.78 3.48
C ILE A 129 23.46 24.86 4.06
N LEU A 130 22.30 25.41 4.41
CA LEU A 130 21.12 24.67 4.87
C LEU A 130 20.33 24.17 3.64
N ALA A 131 20.64 22.97 3.17
CA ALA A 131 19.85 22.29 2.15
C ALA A 131 18.51 21.76 2.70
N GLY A 132 18.45 21.48 4.00
CA GLY A 132 17.23 21.09 4.74
C GLY A 132 17.16 21.79 6.11
N ASN A 133 16.05 21.60 6.82
CA ASN A 133 15.87 22.13 8.19
C ASN A 133 16.92 21.55 9.13
N SER A 134 17.74 22.40 9.74
CA SER A 134 18.92 21.99 10.49
C SER A 134 18.98 22.66 11.85
N PHE A 135 19.85 22.15 12.72
CA PHE A 135 19.91 22.52 14.12
C PHE A 135 21.26 23.14 14.51
N VAL A 136 21.25 23.95 15.56
CA VAL A 136 22.46 24.45 16.24
C VAL A 136 22.31 24.31 17.74
N GLY A 137 23.42 24.08 18.42
CA GLY A 137 23.45 23.76 19.84
C GLY A 137 23.32 22.26 20.09
N GLN A 138 23.82 21.81 21.23
CA GLN A 138 23.97 20.39 21.55
C GLN A 138 22.66 19.59 21.40
N ASN A 139 22.68 18.33 20.99
CA ASN A 139 21.47 17.52 20.83
C ASN A 139 20.84 17.12 22.19
N ALA A 140 19.50 17.17 22.30
CA ALA A 140 18.75 16.94 23.55
C ALA A 140 18.20 15.51 23.74
N PHE A 141 18.37 14.58 22.79
CA PHE A 141 17.79 13.23 22.87
C PHE A 141 18.84 12.10 22.84
N THR A 142 18.88 11.37 23.98
CA THR A 142 19.13 9.93 24.17
C THR A 142 20.39 9.28 23.57
N ASP A 143 21.30 8.92 24.48
CA ASP A 143 22.18 7.76 24.48
C ASP A 143 22.07 6.82 23.27
N GLY A 144 23.08 6.85 22.41
CA GLY A 144 23.54 5.61 21.79
C GLY A 144 24.24 4.76 22.86
N PRO A 145 24.06 3.43 22.87
CA PRO A 145 24.59 2.53 23.90
C PRO A 145 26.13 2.51 24.05
N ASN A 146 26.86 3.25 23.22
CA ASN A 146 28.33 3.32 23.22
C ASN A 146 28.93 4.58 23.85
N GLY A 147 28.35 5.02 24.98
CA GLY A 147 29.10 5.21 26.23
C GLY A 147 30.44 5.96 26.24
N THR A 148 30.72 6.89 25.32
CA THR A 148 31.95 7.70 25.35
C THR A 148 31.75 9.19 25.06
N ASP A 149 30.52 9.64 24.77
CA ASP A 149 30.15 11.07 24.80
C ASP A 149 29.44 11.43 26.14
N ASN A 150 29.91 10.80 27.23
CA ASN A 150 29.37 10.95 28.58
C ASN A 150 29.83 12.27 29.25
N GLY A 151 29.93 13.33 28.44
CA GLY A 151 30.37 14.67 28.79
C GLY A 151 29.25 15.63 29.17
N ARG A 152 28.02 15.16 29.43
CA ARG A 152 27.09 15.89 30.31
C ARG A 152 25.90 15.04 30.75
N THR A 153 25.88 14.72 32.04
CA THR A 153 24.62 14.76 32.79
C THR A 153 23.90 16.01 32.36
N ALA A 154 22.71 15.84 31.77
CA ALA A 154 21.69 16.86 31.77
C ALA A 154 21.80 17.61 33.09
N ASP A 155 21.83 18.93 33.02
CA ASP A 155 21.47 19.73 34.16
C ASP A 155 20.03 19.35 34.51
N ALA A 156 19.88 18.26 35.26
CA ALA A 156 18.61 17.69 35.71
C ALA A 156 18.01 18.57 36.82
N ASN A 157 18.66 19.70 37.11
CA ASN A 157 18.14 20.72 37.98
C ASN A 157 18.62 22.10 37.48
N PRO A 158 17.96 22.72 36.48
CA PRO A 158 18.13 24.14 36.20
C PRO A 158 17.56 24.88 37.41
N GLY A 159 18.33 24.92 38.50
CA GLY A 159 17.84 25.22 39.82
C GLY A 159 17.31 26.64 39.84
N SER A 160 16.00 26.79 40.04
CA SER A 160 15.30 27.93 40.65
C SER A 160 15.68 29.39 40.28
N ALA A 161 16.55 29.61 39.31
CA ALA A 161 17.04 30.90 38.87
C ALA A 161 16.76 30.98 37.37
N LEU A 162 15.50 31.28 37.11
CA LEU A 162 15.02 31.93 35.88
C LEU A 162 15.93 33.15 35.56
N PRO A 163 15.88 33.70 34.34
CA PRO A 163 16.14 35.13 34.20
C PRO A 163 15.31 35.84 35.28
N ASP A 164 15.96 36.50 36.23
CA ASP A 164 15.30 37.34 37.22
C ASP A 164 14.45 38.33 36.44
N VAL A 165 13.14 38.13 36.46
CA VAL A 165 12.10 38.92 35.78
C VAL A 165 12.13 40.40 36.18
N ASN A 166 13.05 40.80 37.08
CA ASN A 166 13.02 42.06 37.80
C ASN A 166 14.34 42.85 37.77
N ASN A 167 15.42 42.37 37.15
CA ASN A 167 16.73 43.04 37.28
C ASN A 167 17.46 43.21 35.93
N ASN A 168 17.79 44.47 35.63
CA ASN A 168 18.63 44.98 34.53
C ASN A 168 20.10 44.49 34.62
N SER A 169 20.32 43.24 35.04
CA SER A 169 21.64 42.65 35.26
C SER A 169 22.04 41.80 34.06
N ALA A 170 23.02 42.29 33.30
CA ALA A 170 23.67 41.56 32.24
C ALA A 170 24.17 40.20 32.75
N LEU A 171 23.65 39.09 32.20
CA LEU A 171 24.30 37.79 32.10
C LEU A 171 25.20 37.38 33.29
N THR A 172 24.67 37.39 34.51
CA THR A 172 25.37 36.76 35.64
C THR A 172 25.07 35.26 35.77
N ASP A 173 24.32 34.67 34.82
CA ASP A 173 24.35 33.22 34.68
C ASP A 173 25.76 32.87 34.20
N THR A 174 26.61 32.51 35.16
CA THR A 174 27.95 31.99 34.93
C THR A 174 27.79 30.81 33.99
N ALA A 175 27.93 31.05 32.69
CA ALA A 175 27.64 30.09 31.64
C ALA A 175 28.40 28.80 31.94
N ARG A 176 27.69 27.82 32.50
CA ARG A 176 28.22 26.48 32.70
C ARG A 176 28.01 25.80 31.35
N GLY A 177 29.07 25.59 30.58
CA GLY A 177 29.00 24.86 29.31
C GLY A 177 29.83 25.46 28.17
N VAL A 178 29.48 25.04 26.95
CA VAL A 178 30.12 25.49 25.71
C VAL A 178 29.31 26.63 25.09
N ILE A 179 30.01 27.69 24.71
CA ILE A 179 29.53 28.72 23.79
C ILE A 179 30.08 28.39 22.41
N LEU A 180 29.19 28.12 21.45
CA LEU A 180 29.57 27.97 20.06
C LEU A 180 29.38 29.32 19.34
N GLU A 181 30.47 29.93 18.86
CA GLU A 181 30.41 31.12 18.00
C GLU A 181 30.60 30.73 16.52
N ILE A 182 29.63 31.08 15.68
CA ILE A 182 29.67 30.86 14.23
C ILE A 182 29.86 32.20 13.53
N LYS A 183 31.10 32.46 13.09
CA LYS A 183 31.46 33.65 12.30
C LYS A 183 31.28 33.45 10.80
N GLY A 184 31.16 32.21 10.37
CA GLY A 184 30.84 31.81 9.01
C GLY A 184 29.45 32.24 8.55
N ASN A 185 29.31 32.52 7.26
CA ASN A 185 27.99 32.81 6.66
C ASN A 185 27.15 31.52 6.54
N ILE A 186 25.88 31.60 6.93
CA ILE A 186 24.87 30.56 6.78
C ILE A 186 23.89 30.96 5.67
N SER A 187 23.72 30.13 4.67
CA SER A 187 22.82 30.34 3.52
C SER A 187 21.97 29.09 3.24
N GLY A 188 21.09 29.10 2.22
CA GLY A 188 20.32 27.92 1.79
C GLY A 188 18.81 28.06 1.97
N ALA A 189 18.07 27.02 1.64
CA ALA A 189 16.59 27.03 1.69
C ALA A 189 16.02 26.58 3.04
N GLY A 190 16.76 25.79 3.82
CA GLY A 190 16.31 25.23 5.09
C GLY A 190 16.17 26.24 6.23
N SER A 191 15.42 25.87 7.27
CA SER A 191 15.33 26.63 8.53
C SER A 191 16.48 26.32 9.49
N LEU A 192 16.77 27.26 10.39
CA LEU A 192 17.77 27.13 11.45
C LEU A 192 17.08 27.03 12.81
N THR A 193 17.32 25.95 13.54
CA THR A 193 16.70 25.72 14.86
C THR A 193 17.75 25.65 15.96
N LYS A 194 17.71 26.60 16.91
CA LYS A 194 18.49 26.52 18.16
C LYS A 194 17.80 25.54 19.11
N GLN A 195 18.55 24.50 19.47
CA GLN A 195 18.14 23.44 20.39
C GLN A 195 19.03 23.41 21.64
N SER A 196 18.57 22.72 22.70
CA SER A 196 19.23 22.57 24.01
C SER A 196 19.55 23.84 24.79
N ALA A 197 20.00 23.68 26.03
CA ALA A 197 20.17 24.77 26.99
C ALA A 197 21.44 25.63 26.80
N ASP A 198 22.33 25.27 25.88
CA ASP A 198 23.60 25.96 25.63
C ASP A 198 23.44 27.31 24.90
N THR A 199 24.54 28.04 24.73
CA THR A 199 24.57 29.31 23.99
C THR A 199 25.25 29.14 22.64
N VAL A 200 24.59 29.61 21.58
CA VAL A 200 25.16 29.75 20.23
C VAL A 200 25.18 31.23 19.89
N ILE A 201 26.33 31.75 19.46
CA ILE A 201 26.50 33.11 18.96
C ILE A 201 26.60 33.05 17.43
N LEU A 202 25.73 33.76 16.72
CA LEU A 202 25.82 33.92 15.27
C LEU A 202 26.44 35.28 14.94
N SER A 203 27.56 35.30 14.24
CA SER A 203 28.31 36.53 13.92
C SER A 203 28.47 36.74 12.41
N GLY A 204 28.26 35.70 11.59
CA GLY A 204 28.30 35.77 10.12
C GLY A 204 27.18 36.61 9.50
N SER A 205 27.29 36.87 8.20
CA SER A 205 26.25 37.52 7.40
C SER A 205 25.34 36.46 6.78
N ASN A 206 24.21 36.18 7.44
CA ASN A 206 23.38 35.04 7.13
C ASN A 206 22.24 35.38 6.15
N THR A 207 21.95 34.47 5.22
CA THR A 207 20.98 34.66 4.11
C THR A 207 20.13 33.42 3.80
N TYR A 208 19.94 32.52 4.76
CA TYR A 208 19.06 31.36 4.58
C TYR A 208 17.58 31.80 4.49
N ALA A 209 16.80 31.13 3.65
CA ALA A 209 15.41 31.49 3.35
C ALA A 209 14.40 30.94 4.38
N GLY A 210 14.73 29.84 5.06
CA GLY A 210 13.89 29.27 6.10
C GLY A 210 13.80 30.14 7.36
N GLY A 211 12.87 29.79 8.25
CA GLY A 211 12.70 30.48 9.53
C GLY A 211 13.86 30.27 10.51
N THR A 212 13.95 31.14 11.50
CA THR A 212 14.84 31.00 12.67
C THR A 212 13.98 30.58 13.86
N ASN A 213 14.23 29.39 14.40
CA ASN A 213 13.49 28.85 15.53
C ASN A 213 14.39 28.77 16.77
N VAL A 214 13.95 29.31 17.91
CA VAL A 214 14.69 29.25 19.18
C VAL A 214 13.84 28.49 20.20
N THR A 215 14.16 27.20 20.37
CA THR A 215 13.33 26.27 21.16
C THR A 215 13.85 26.08 22.57
N ASN A 216 15.16 26.23 22.79
CA ASN A 216 15.79 26.12 24.10
C ASN A 216 17.16 26.84 24.10
N GLY A 217 17.63 27.25 25.28
CA GLY A 217 18.92 27.92 25.46
C GLY A 217 19.01 29.28 24.76
N TYR A 218 20.24 29.81 24.60
CA TYR A 218 20.47 31.14 24.05
C TYR A 218 20.95 31.09 22.61
N LEU A 219 20.24 31.77 21.70
CA LEU A 219 20.78 32.20 20.42
C LEU A 219 21.14 33.68 20.55
N ARG A 220 22.42 34.03 20.55
CA ARG A 220 22.89 35.42 20.67
C ARG A 220 23.38 35.95 19.33
N LEU A 221 23.07 37.20 19.03
CA LEU A 221 23.61 37.89 17.87
C LEU A 221 24.99 38.47 18.18
N GLY A 222 25.97 38.13 17.36
CA GLY A 222 27.31 38.69 17.34
C GLY A 222 27.52 39.75 16.24
N SER A 223 26.52 39.97 15.38
CA SER A 223 26.51 41.03 14.36
C SER A 223 25.08 41.45 14.00
N ALA A 224 24.93 42.58 13.30
CA ALA A 224 23.62 43.06 12.80
C ALA A 224 23.04 42.20 11.66
N THR A 225 23.86 41.37 11.02
CA THR A 225 23.47 40.46 9.92
C THR A 225 23.44 38.99 10.36
N ALA A 226 23.50 38.76 11.67
CA ALA A 226 23.49 37.44 12.29
C ALA A 226 22.20 36.65 12.02
N LEU A 227 21.07 37.32 11.75
CA LEU A 227 19.88 36.70 11.22
C LEU A 227 19.61 37.24 9.80
N PRO A 228 19.05 36.43 8.89
CA PRO A 228 18.59 36.93 7.61
C PRO A 228 17.52 38.01 7.81
N ASN A 229 17.67 39.13 7.12
CA ASN A 229 16.69 40.22 7.19
C ASN A 229 15.31 39.71 6.74
N GLY A 230 14.29 39.91 7.57
CA GLY A 230 12.93 39.46 7.28
C GLY A 230 12.68 37.97 7.54
N THR A 231 13.63 37.23 8.14
CA THR A 231 13.40 35.83 8.54
C THR A 231 12.22 35.73 9.50
N ASN A 232 11.37 34.71 9.34
CA ASN A 232 10.37 34.39 10.35
C ASN A 232 11.06 33.92 11.63
N LEU A 233 10.77 34.56 12.75
CA LEU A 233 11.34 34.24 14.05
C LEU A 233 10.30 33.55 14.92
N THR A 234 10.60 32.33 15.37
CA THR A 234 9.74 31.57 16.28
C THR A 234 10.46 31.31 17.58
N THR A 235 9.87 31.66 18.73
CA THR A 235 10.37 31.23 20.05
C THR A 235 9.43 30.21 20.68
N ALA A 236 9.97 29.31 21.49
CA ALA A 236 9.21 28.28 22.18
C ALA A 236 9.87 27.90 23.50
N GLY A 237 9.08 27.38 24.45
CA GLY A 237 9.60 26.81 25.71
C GLY A 237 10.53 27.76 26.46
N ARG A 238 11.80 27.35 26.64
CA ARG A 238 12.86 28.14 27.31
C ARG A 238 13.86 28.79 26.33
N GLY A 239 13.56 28.83 25.04
CA GLY A 239 14.43 29.44 24.05
C GLY A 239 14.53 30.96 24.24
N VAL A 240 15.75 31.50 24.18
CA VAL A 240 16.05 32.93 24.32
C VAL A 240 16.80 33.42 23.09
N LEU A 241 16.21 34.36 22.34
CA LEU A 241 16.96 35.17 21.39
C LEU A 241 17.54 36.39 22.10
N ASP A 242 18.86 36.58 22.06
CA ASP A 242 19.56 37.73 22.63
C ASP A 242 20.15 38.61 21.51
N LEU A 243 19.67 39.85 21.39
CA LEU A 243 20.11 40.82 20.38
C LEU A 243 21.59 41.21 20.53
N GLY A 244 22.22 40.98 21.68
CA GLY A 244 23.66 41.16 21.87
C GLY A 244 24.19 42.56 21.56
N GLY A 245 23.37 43.61 21.66
CA GLY A 245 23.77 44.98 21.30
C GLY A 245 23.57 45.38 19.83
N TYR A 246 22.83 44.59 19.05
CA TYR A 246 22.53 44.87 17.64
C TYR A 246 21.05 45.15 17.39
N ASN A 247 20.77 45.99 16.39
CA ASN A 247 19.42 46.12 15.85
C ASN A 247 19.16 44.93 14.92
N VAL A 248 17.94 44.38 14.97
CA VAL A 248 17.55 43.23 14.15
C VAL A 248 16.21 43.48 13.46
N SER A 249 16.07 42.96 12.25
CA SER A 249 14.85 43.05 11.44
C SER A 249 14.39 41.65 11.05
N VAL A 250 13.20 41.27 11.50
CA VAL A 250 12.58 39.96 11.26
C VAL A 250 11.26 40.12 10.51
N GLY A 251 10.77 39.03 9.92
CA GLY A 251 9.47 38.95 9.25
C GLY A 251 8.38 38.74 10.29
N ASN A 252 7.69 37.60 10.22
CA ASN A 252 6.69 37.23 11.23
C ASN A 252 7.38 36.90 12.55
N LEU A 253 6.79 37.39 13.64
CA LEU A 253 7.17 37.05 15.01
C LEU A 253 6.14 36.06 15.56
N ASN A 254 6.55 34.83 15.82
CA ASN A 254 5.68 33.71 16.15
C ASN A 254 6.06 33.04 17.47
N THR A 255 5.10 32.29 18.01
CA THR A 255 5.33 31.40 19.14
C THR A 255 4.89 29.98 18.79
N SER A 256 5.65 28.97 19.22
CA SER A 256 5.29 27.56 19.11
C SER A 256 5.11 26.93 20.49
N VAL A 257 4.07 26.12 20.67
CA VAL A 257 3.81 25.39 21.92
C VAL A 257 4.50 24.02 21.83
N ILE A 258 5.42 23.73 22.76
CA ILE A 258 6.00 22.38 22.90
C ILE A 258 5.06 21.56 23.78
N THR A 259 4.30 20.65 23.19
CA THR A 259 3.43 19.71 23.92
C THR A 259 4.29 18.71 24.70
N GLY A 260 3.98 18.49 25.99
CA GLY A 260 4.65 17.49 26.83
C GLY A 260 5.82 17.96 27.71
N ALA A 261 6.14 19.26 27.73
CA ALA A 261 7.16 19.81 28.64
C ALA A 261 6.53 20.43 29.91
N ALA A 262 7.10 20.14 31.08
CA ALA A 262 6.60 20.54 32.40
C ALA A 262 6.92 22.02 32.78
N PHE A 263 6.71 22.99 31.88
CA PHE A 263 7.08 24.39 32.11
C PHE A 263 5.88 25.33 31.95
N SER A 264 5.78 26.35 32.82
CA SER A 264 4.63 27.26 32.93
C SER A 264 4.60 28.43 31.94
N SER A 265 5.68 28.67 31.19
CA SER A 265 5.72 29.67 30.11
C SER A 265 5.99 28.98 28.78
N SER A 266 4.96 28.79 27.96
CA SER A 266 5.05 28.02 26.72
C SER A 266 5.77 28.73 25.56
N GLY A 267 6.04 30.05 25.67
CA GLY A 267 6.35 30.88 24.50
C GLY A 267 7.79 31.35 24.22
N GLY A 268 8.77 31.08 25.09
CA GLY A 268 10.16 31.57 24.93
C GLY A 268 10.33 33.09 25.12
N PHE A 269 11.56 33.59 24.90
CA PHE A 269 11.97 34.97 25.23
C PHE A 269 12.76 35.65 24.11
N ILE A 270 12.64 36.98 24.03
CA ILE A 270 13.55 37.86 23.27
C ILE A 270 14.10 38.93 24.22
N THR A 271 15.41 39.12 24.21
CA THR A 271 16.08 40.07 25.09
C THR A 271 17.26 40.76 24.41
N ASN A 272 17.81 41.78 25.07
CA ASN A 272 19.06 42.41 24.71
C ASN A 272 19.91 42.50 25.97
N SER A 273 20.98 41.72 26.02
CA SER A 273 21.92 41.70 27.15
C SER A 273 22.86 42.92 27.20
N ALA A 274 22.93 43.73 26.14
CA ALA A 274 23.72 44.95 26.15
C ALA A 274 23.06 46.03 27.02
N THR A 275 23.87 46.90 27.63
CA THR A 275 23.41 48.04 28.44
C THR A 275 22.82 49.18 27.61
N VAL A 276 22.95 49.10 26.28
CA VAL A 276 22.45 50.10 25.33
C VAL A 276 21.16 49.61 24.69
N MET A 277 20.20 50.51 24.51
CA MET A 277 18.93 50.22 23.81
C MET A 277 19.16 49.77 22.37
N LYS A 278 18.43 48.74 21.94
CA LYS A 278 18.46 48.22 20.57
C LYS A 278 17.09 47.89 20.03
N THR A 279 16.95 47.97 18.72
CA THR A 279 15.66 47.86 18.05
C THR A 279 15.44 46.46 17.51
N LEU A 280 14.33 45.84 17.92
CA LEU A 280 13.69 44.73 17.24
C LEU A 280 12.63 45.29 16.29
N THR A 281 12.90 45.23 14.99
CA THR A 281 11.93 45.55 13.94
C THR A 281 11.28 44.27 13.44
N THR A 282 9.95 44.23 13.40
CA THR A 282 9.17 43.13 12.82
C THR A 282 8.32 43.65 11.67
N THR A 283 8.36 42.93 10.54
CA THR A 283 7.61 43.22 9.31
C THR A 283 6.80 42.00 8.92
N PRO A 284 5.68 41.69 9.62
CA PRO A 284 4.92 40.49 9.30
C PRO A 284 4.37 40.55 7.87
N THR A 285 4.55 39.46 7.13
CA THR A 285 4.00 39.25 5.79
C THR A 285 2.62 38.60 5.85
N GLU A 286 2.28 38.00 7.00
CA GLU A 286 0.93 37.53 7.34
C GLU A 286 0.55 37.98 8.76
N ASP A 287 -0.73 37.86 9.11
CA ASP A 287 -1.17 38.08 10.48
C ASP A 287 -0.47 37.08 11.41
N SER A 288 0.11 37.58 12.50
CA SER A 288 0.96 36.80 13.40
C SER A 288 0.60 37.07 14.86
N SER A 289 0.84 36.06 15.71
CA SER A 289 0.63 36.13 17.15
C SER A 289 1.89 35.67 17.87
N TYR A 290 2.31 36.45 18.86
CA TYR A 290 3.46 36.19 19.70
C TYR A 290 3.02 36.10 21.16
N GLY A 291 3.17 34.91 21.73
CA GLY A 291 2.92 34.59 23.14
C GLY A 291 4.19 34.39 23.98
N GLY A 292 5.37 34.69 23.42
CA GLY A 292 6.61 34.80 24.18
C GLY A 292 6.73 36.14 24.89
N VAL A 293 7.88 36.37 25.56
CA VAL A 293 8.15 37.59 26.34
C VAL A 293 9.33 38.36 25.76
N ILE A 294 9.12 39.64 25.43
CA ILE A 294 10.16 40.60 25.06
C ILE A 294 10.54 41.42 26.31
N GLN A 295 11.84 41.50 26.63
CA GLN A 295 12.31 42.09 27.90
C GLN A 295 13.63 42.86 27.78
N ASN A 296 13.93 43.68 28.80
CA ASN A 296 15.14 44.50 28.96
C ASN A 296 15.29 45.62 27.91
N ASN A 297 16.53 45.91 27.49
CA ASN A 297 16.90 47.10 26.73
C ASN A 297 16.52 47.03 25.23
N ILE A 298 15.24 46.81 24.92
CA ILE A 298 14.70 46.67 23.55
C ILE A 298 13.70 47.79 23.23
N ASN A 299 13.88 48.43 22.07
CA ASN A 299 12.84 49.15 21.35
C ASN A 299 12.12 48.19 20.41
N VAL A 300 10.80 48.24 20.33
CA VAL A 300 9.99 47.39 19.46
C VAL A 300 9.41 48.24 18.33
N VAL A 301 9.69 47.88 17.08
CA VAL A 301 9.14 48.53 15.89
C VAL A 301 8.31 47.53 15.09
N LYS A 302 6.99 47.76 15.01
CA LYS A 302 6.10 47.03 14.11
C LYS A 302 5.91 47.82 12.82
N THR A 303 6.23 47.22 11.69
CA THR A 303 6.02 47.81 10.36
C THR A 303 5.36 46.81 9.40
N GLY A 304 5.10 47.22 8.16
CA GLY A 304 4.38 46.43 7.17
C GLY A 304 2.87 46.34 7.43
N PRO A 305 2.08 45.86 6.45
CA PRO A 305 0.62 46.04 6.44
C PRO A 305 -0.16 45.09 7.36
N LYS A 306 0.44 43.99 7.83
CA LYS A 306 -0.26 42.89 8.52
C LYS A 306 -0.34 43.09 10.04
N LYS A 307 -1.17 42.29 10.72
CA LYS A 307 -1.34 42.30 12.16
C LYS A 307 -0.21 41.57 12.90
N LEU A 308 0.21 42.13 14.04
CA LEU A 308 0.96 41.41 15.08
C LEU A 308 0.18 41.49 16.39
N LEU A 309 -0.14 40.35 16.98
CA LEU A 309 -0.83 40.24 18.26
C LEU A 309 0.14 39.81 19.38
N PHE A 310 0.18 40.54 20.48
CA PHE A 310 0.85 40.13 21.72
C PHE A 310 -0.16 39.53 22.71
N THR A 311 0.05 38.27 23.07
CA THR A 311 -0.84 37.50 23.96
C THR A 311 -0.27 37.24 25.35
N ASN A 312 0.92 37.77 25.66
CA ASN A 312 1.60 37.61 26.94
C ASN A 312 2.20 38.94 27.44
N VAL A 313 2.65 38.99 28.69
CA VAL A 313 3.30 40.15 29.31
C VAL A 313 4.64 40.44 28.63
N ASN A 314 4.88 41.70 28.25
CA ASN A 314 6.19 42.14 27.74
C ASN A 314 6.76 43.26 28.63
N THR A 315 8.00 43.08 29.10
CA THR A 315 8.67 43.89 30.14
C THR A 315 9.90 44.65 29.64
N TYR A 316 10.03 44.87 28.32
CA TYR A 316 11.13 45.66 27.75
C TYR A 316 11.03 47.14 28.12
N ASN A 317 12.16 47.81 28.33
CA ASN A 317 12.22 49.19 28.82
C ASN A 317 12.19 50.26 27.72
N GLY A 318 12.19 49.88 26.44
CA GLY A 318 12.30 50.83 25.32
C GLY A 318 10.99 51.32 24.75
N ASP A 319 11.09 52.05 23.64
CA ASP A 319 9.96 52.60 22.92
C ASP A 319 9.25 51.54 22.08
N THR A 320 7.93 51.64 21.99
CA THR A 320 7.10 50.90 21.04
C THR A 320 6.70 51.82 19.90
N THR A 321 7.04 51.46 18.66
CA THR A 321 6.63 52.21 17.46
C THR A 321 5.81 51.32 16.53
N VAL A 322 4.60 51.75 16.21
CA VAL A 322 3.78 51.17 15.14
C VAL A 322 3.88 52.08 13.93
N SER A 323 4.71 51.68 12.95
CA SER A 323 4.94 52.46 11.73
C SER A 323 4.10 52.01 10.54
N GLY A 324 3.40 50.88 10.64
CA GLY A 324 2.45 50.38 9.64
C GLY A 324 1.68 49.14 10.11
N GLY A 325 0.52 48.92 9.50
CA GLY A 325 -0.36 47.79 9.83
C GLY A 325 -0.97 47.91 11.23
N ILE A 326 -1.22 46.75 11.86
CA ILE A 326 -1.87 46.67 13.19
C ILE A 326 -0.89 46.05 14.19
N LEU A 327 -0.71 46.69 15.34
CA LEU A 327 -0.19 46.06 16.56
C LEU A 327 -1.35 45.91 17.55
N GLU A 328 -1.60 44.69 18.02
CA GLU A 328 -2.69 44.34 18.93
C GLU A 328 -2.13 43.77 20.23
N VAL A 329 -2.71 44.14 21.37
CA VAL A 329 -2.38 43.59 22.68
C VAL A 329 -3.64 43.03 23.35
N SER A 330 -3.55 41.84 23.92
CA SER A 330 -4.73 41.17 24.53
C SER A 330 -4.52 40.62 25.95
N HIS A 331 -3.29 40.58 26.45
CA HIS A 331 -3.01 40.00 27.76
C HIS A 331 -3.48 40.90 28.91
N VAL A 332 -4.06 40.29 29.94
CA VAL A 332 -4.55 40.95 31.15
C VAL A 332 -4.05 40.23 32.40
N THR A 333 -3.39 40.95 33.29
CA THR A 333 -3.03 40.47 34.63
C THR A 333 -3.71 41.34 35.69
N ALA A 334 -4.54 40.75 36.54
CA ALA A 334 -5.21 41.45 37.64
C ALA A 334 -5.94 42.76 37.23
N GLY A 335 -6.53 42.78 36.02
CA GLY A 335 -7.24 43.94 35.46
C GLY A 335 -6.33 45.00 34.81
N ALA A 336 -5.01 44.81 34.80
CA ALA A 336 -4.06 45.62 34.05
C ALA A 336 -3.72 44.95 32.72
N ILE A 337 -3.71 45.72 31.64
CA ILE A 337 -3.28 45.26 30.33
C ILE A 337 -1.78 45.48 30.24
N ASP A 338 -1.02 44.42 30.04
CA ASP A 338 0.43 44.41 30.25
C ASP A 338 1.23 43.84 29.07
N GLY A 339 0.56 43.64 27.93
CA GLY A 339 1.16 43.21 26.66
C GLY A 339 2.26 44.13 26.13
N ILE A 340 2.34 45.39 26.58
CA ILE A 340 3.48 46.30 26.40
C ILE A 340 3.83 47.06 27.69
N SER A 341 3.61 46.46 28.87
CA SER A 341 3.73 47.13 30.18
C SER A 341 5.09 47.77 30.47
N GLY A 342 6.17 47.30 29.85
CA GLY A 342 7.50 47.90 30.02
C GLY A 342 7.78 49.15 29.17
N THR A 343 6.91 49.50 28.22
CA THR A 343 7.20 50.52 27.21
C THR A 343 7.47 51.91 27.81
N SER A 344 8.54 52.57 27.37
CA SER A 344 8.86 53.95 27.76
C SER A 344 7.98 54.97 27.04
N SER A 345 7.64 54.71 25.78
CA SER A 345 6.73 55.53 24.99
C SER A 345 6.08 54.72 23.87
N LEU A 346 4.84 55.10 23.50
CA LEU A 346 4.12 54.52 22.37
C LEU A 346 3.99 55.56 21.25
N THR A 347 4.47 55.23 20.06
CA THR A 347 4.28 56.03 18.85
C THR A 347 3.44 55.27 17.84
N VAL A 348 2.33 55.86 17.39
CA VAL A 348 1.49 55.34 16.30
C VAL A 348 1.59 56.29 15.11
N ALA A 349 2.23 55.82 14.04
CA ALA A 349 2.47 56.61 12.84
C ALA A 349 1.20 56.78 11.98
N SER A 350 1.29 57.64 10.96
CA SER A 350 0.19 57.87 10.02
C SER A 350 -0.18 56.57 9.28
N GLY A 351 -1.46 56.22 9.25
CA GLY A 351 -1.95 54.99 8.62
C GLY A 351 -1.71 53.70 9.42
N ALA A 352 -1.09 53.78 10.60
CA ALA A 352 -0.90 52.64 11.50
C ALA A 352 -2.01 52.56 12.55
N THR A 353 -2.25 51.36 13.06
CA THR A 353 -3.28 51.06 14.06
C THR A 353 -2.67 50.40 15.29
N PHE A 354 -3.05 50.88 16.48
CA PHE A 354 -2.75 50.21 17.74
C PHE A 354 -4.06 49.76 18.41
N ASN A 355 -4.21 48.45 18.63
CA ASN A 355 -5.40 47.82 19.18
C ASN A 355 -5.15 47.29 20.60
N VAL A 356 -6.15 47.45 21.47
CA VAL A 356 -6.18 46.91 22.83
C VAL A 356 -7.46 46.10 23.01
N LEU A 357 -7.39 44.78 22.76
CA LEU A 357 -8.55 43.87 22.70
C LEU A 357 -8.33 42.67 23.63
N THR A 358 -9.06 42.58 24.73
CA THR A 358 -8.80 41.62 25.83
C THR A 358 -9.83 40.50 25.96
N GLY A 359 -10.86 40.49 25.12
CA GLY A 359 -12.02 39.64 25.25
C GLY A 359 -12.87 40.03 26.47
N THR A 360 -13.32 39.05 27.22
CA THR A 360 -14.27 39.27 28.33
C THR A 360 -13.65 39.83 29.61
N THR A 361 -12.32 40.01 29.65
CA THR A 361 -11.60 40.34 30.90
C THR A 361 -11.51 41.83 31.17
N GLY A 362 -11.34 42.64 30.14
CA GLY A 362 -11.17 44.09 30.26
C GLY A 362 -9.87 44.55 30.88
N GLY A 363 -9.70 45.87 30.98
CA GLY A 363 -8.63 46.44 31.78
C GLY A 363 -8.14 47.80 31.30
N VAL A 364 -7.04 48.24 31.91
CA VAL A 364 -6.38 49.49 31.54
C VAL A 364 -4.94 49.22 31.14
N LEU A 365 -4.58 49.59 29.91
CA LEU A 365 -3.18 49.69 29.50
C LEU A 365 -2.62 50.99 30.03
N THR A 366 -1.83 50.91 31.11
CA THR A 366 -1.19 52.08 31.70
C THR A 366 0.21 52.26 31.12
N LEU A 367 0.47 53.42 30.52
CA LEU A 367 1.80 53.81 30.06
C LEU A 367 2.54 54.51 31.22
N ALA A 368 3.66 53.93 31.72
CA ALA A 368 4.33 54.30 32.98
C ALA A 368 5.88 54.23 32.89
N PRO A 369 6.68 55.02 33.66
CA PRO A 369 6.36 56.04 34.67
C PRO A 369 7.09 57.41 34.47
N PHE A 370 7.45 57.80 33.25
CA PHE A 370 8.26 59.01 33.03
C PHE A 370 7.42 60.29 32.88
N THR A 371 7.95 61.42 33.37
CA THR A 371 7.41 62.76 33.11
C THR A 371 7.79 63.20 31.69
N GLY A 372 6.83 63.63 30.86
CA GLY A 372 7.08 64.06 29.48
C GLY A 372 6.05 63.52 28.47
N THR A 373 6.36 63.64 27.18
CA THR A 373 5.53 63.10 26.09
C THR A 373 5.77 61.61 25.91
N ILE A 374 4.80 60.76 26.27
CA ILE A 374 4.95 59.29 26.24
C ILE A 374 3.97 58.59 25.29
N LEU A 375 3.00 59.31 24.75
CA LEU A 375 2.11 58.81 23.69
C LEU A 375 2.16 59.79 22.52
N THR A 376 2.60 59.32 21.36
CA THR A 376 2.61 60.10 20.12
C THR A 376 1.62 59.50 19.12
N LEU A 377 0.62 60.29 18.73
CA LEU A 377 -0.37 59.92 17.71
C LEU A 377 -0.19 60.83 16.49
N ALA A 378 0.26 60.24 15.38
CA ALA A 378 0.42 60.96 14.13
C ALA A 378 -0.94 61.30 13.49
N ASN A 379 -1.01 62.36 12.68
CA ASN A 379 -2.18 62.63 11.84
C ASN A 379 -2.49 61.41 10.94
N GLY A 380 -3.72 60.90 11.00
CA GLY A 380 -4.15 59.69 10.29
C GLY A 380 -3.81 58.36 10.99
N SER A 381 -3.35 58.39 12.25
CA SER A 381 -3.22 57.19 13.08
C SER A 381 -4.58 56.66 13.55
N ARG A 382 -4.64 55.38 13.92
CA ARG A 382 -5.84 54.73 14.44
C ARG A 382 -5.60 54.07 15.80
N LEU A 383 -6.62 54.12 16.66
CA LEU A 383 -6.66 53.39 17.93
C LEU A 383 -7.87 52.46 17.92
N GLY A 384 -7.68 51.21 18.33
CA GLY A 384 -8.78 50.26 18.57
C GLY A 384 -8.84 49.89 20.04
N VAL A 385 -10.02 49.93 20.64
CA VAL A 385 -10.22 49.41 22.00
C VAL A 385 -11.47 48.56 22.08
N GLU A 386 -11.43 47.59 22.97
CA GLU A 386 -12.61 46.82 23.34
C GLU A 386 -13.51 47.62 24.30
N VAL A 387 -14.82 47.57 24.09
CA VAL A 387 -15.80 48.35 24.85
C VAL A 387 -16.88 47.40 25.39
N GLY A 388 -17.24 47.56 26.67
CA GLY A 388 -18.13 46.64 27.36
C GLY A 388 -18.19 46.88 28.87
N THR A 389 -18.89 46.00 29.60
CA THR A 389 -18.96 45.98 31.08
C THR A 389 -17.58 45.90 31.73
N PHE A 390 -16.64 45.23 31.07
CA PHE A 390 -15.21 45.20 31.39
C PHE A 390 -14.44 45.78 30.20
N GLY A 391 -14.76 47.00 29.76
CA GLY A 391 -14.08 47.61 28.61
C GLY A 391 -12.58 47.77 28.81
N SER A 392 -11.84 47.90 27.71
CA SER A 392 -10.43 48.24 27.67
C SER A 392 -10.23 49.74 27.47
N SER A 393 -9.20 50.30 28.08
CA SER A 393 -8.79 51.68 27.84
C SER A 393 -7.28 51.85 27.88
N ILE A 394 -6.79 52.93 27.29
CA ILE A 394 -5.40 53.38 27.40
C ILE A 394 -5.35 54.51 28.44
N ALA A 395 -4.46 54.42 29.40
CA ALA A 395 -4.26 55.45 30.40
C ALA A 395 -2.80 55.90 30.46
N LEU A 396 -2.60 57.20 30.60
CA LEU A 396 -1.31 57.81 30.90
C LEU A 396 -1.22 58.07 32.40
N ASN A 397 -0.04 57.83 32.99
CA ASN A 397 0.18 58.21 34.38
C ASN A 397 0.16 59.72 34.61
N THR A 398 -0.12 60.12 35.85
CA THR A 398 -0.05 61.53 36.25
C THR A 398 1.38 62.06 36.06
N GLY A 399 1.54 63.19 35.37
CA GLY A 399 2.83 63.78 34.99
C GLY A 399 3.26 63.49 33.55
N ALA A 400 2.56 62.59 32.85
CA ALA A 400 2.81 62.28 31.45
C ALA A 400 1.77 62.91 30.51
N MET A 401 2.20 63.32 29.32
CA MET A 401 1.36 63.97 28.32
C MET A 401 1.31 63.18 27.02
N ALA A 402 0.19 63.32 26.30
CA ALA A 402 0.09 62.89 24.92
C ALA A 402 0.58 63.99 23.96
N TYR A 403 0.99 63.60 22.76
CA TYR A 403 1.29 64.49 21.64
C TYR A 403 0.57 63.99 20.39
N VAL A 404 -0.41 64.76 19.94
CA VAL A 404 -1.27 64.41 18.81
C VAL A 404 -1.04 65.44 17.72
N THR A 405 -0.79 65.00 16.48
CA THR A 405 -0.39 65.93 15.39
C THR A 405 -1.50 66.24 14.39
N GLY A 406 -2.70 65.68 14.55
CA GLY A 406 -3.84 65.89 13.64
C GLY A 406 -5.06 65.03 13.98
N ASN A 407 -5.70 64.47 12.96
CA ASN A 407 -6.89 63.61 13.14
C ASN A 407 -6.48 62.20 13.57
N VAL A 408 -7.12 61.68 14.61
CA VAL A 408 -7.02 60.28 15.06
C VAL A 408 -8.36 59.60 14.83
N THR A 409 -8.36 58.41 14.23
CA THR A 409 -9.57 57.60 14.08
C THR A 409 -9.64 56.56 15.19
N VAL A 410 -10.79 56.43 15.85
CA VAL A 410 -10.98 55.47 16.94
C VAL A 410 -11.96 54.39 16.50
N ASP A 411 -11.44 53.17 16.38
CA ASP A 411 -12.19 51.94 16.21
C ASP A 411 -12.63 51.41 17.58
N ALA A 412 -13.82 50.82 17.65
CA ALA A 412 -14.35 50.26 18.90
C ALA A 412 -14.86 48.84 18.67
N TYR A 413 -14.46 47.92 19.54
CA TYR A 413 -14.85 46.52 19.49
C TYR A 413 -15.78 46.22 20.65
N PHE A 414 -17.08 46.29 20.41
CA PHE A 414 -18.05 46.03 21.47
C PHE A 414 -18.14 44.53 21.76
N LEU A 415 -18.19 44.18 23.04
CA LEU A 415 -18.31 42.78 23.42
C LEU A 415 -19.66 42.22 23.01
N ASN A 416 -19.63 41.05 22.41
CA ASN A 416 -20.82 40.36 21.97
C ASN A 416 -21.72 40.01 23.17
N GLY A 417 -22.95 40.51 23.17
CA GLY A 417 -23.91 40.29 24.26
C GLY A 417 -23.77 41.22 25.48
N SER A 418 -22.83 42.19 25.48
CA SER A 418 -22.80 43.18 26.55
C SER A 418 -24.00 44.13 26.44
N ALA A 419 -24.84 44.17 27.46
CA ALA A 419 -25.90 45.16 27.57
C ALA A 419 -25.29 46.52 27.89
N GLU A 420 -24.88 47.27 26.87
CA GLU A 420 -24.62 48.70 26.99
C GLU A 420 -25.96 49.40 27.26
N ASN A 421 -26.37 49.37 28.54
CA ASN A 421 -27.56 50.04 29.05
C ASN A 421 -27.32 51.54 28.87
N GLY A 422 -27.81 52.10 27.77
CA GLY A 422 -27.48 53.44 27.26
C GLY A 422 -27.34 54.57 28.30
N ASN A 423 -26.57 55.59 27.92
CA ASN A 423 -26.00 56.67 28.74
C ASN A 423 -24.72 56.32 29.52
N GLN A 424 -23.89 55.40 29.01
CA GLN A 424 -22.55 55.15 29.58
C GLN A 424 -21.46 55.87 28.78
N GLU A 425 -20.54 56.53 29.49
CA GLU A 425 -19.30 57.05 28.91
C GLU A 425 -18.26 55.93 28.89
N SER A 426 -17.91 55.45 27.69
CA SER A 426 -16.84 54.46 27.53
C SER A 426 -15.51 55.19 27.26
N THR A 427 -14.65 55.25 28.27
CA THR A 427 -13.34 55.93 28.15
C THR A 427 -12.40 55.09 27.28
N ILE A 428 -11.85 55.71 26.25
CA ILE A 428 -10.89 55.08 25.30
C ILE A 428 -9.47 55.42 25.70
N LEU A 429 -9.23 56.69 25.98
CA LEU A 429 -7.92 57.24 26.31
C LEU A 429 -8.06 58.26 27.43
N SER A 430 -7.22 58.16 28.45
CA SER A 430 -7.13 59.13 29.54
C SER A 430 -5.71 59.65 29.73
N ALA A 431 -5.58 60.97 29.83
CA ALA A 431 -4.35 61.74 30.01
C ALA A 431 -4.54 62.77 31.14
N PRO A 432 -4.38 62.39 32.42
CA PRO A 432 -4.69 63.27 33.55
C PRO A 432 -3.94 64.61 33.52
N SER A 433 -2.74 64.65 32.92
CA SER A 433 -1.92 65.86 32.78
C SER A 433 -2.08 66.60 31.45
N GLY A 434 -3.01 66.19 30.58
CA GLY A 434 -3.35 66.89 29.33
C GLY A 434 -2.60 66.40 28.09
N GLY A 435 -2.80 67.08 26.96
CA GLY A 435 -2.08 66.84 25.70
C GLY A 435 -2.90 66.14 24.62
N LEU A 436 -4.13 65.73 24.91
CA LEU A 436 -4.98 65.05 23.92
C LEU A 436 -5.55 66.01 22.87
N LEU A 437 -5.63 67.31 23.17
CA LEU A 437 -6.02 68.36 22.22
C LEU A 437 -4.89 69.35 21.91
N ASN A 438 -3.74 69.21 22.56
CA ASN A 438 -2.61 70.13 22.45
C ASN A 438 -1.53 69.59 21.52
N THR A 439 -1.33 70.26 20.39
CA THR A 439 -0.10 70.17 19.61
C THR A 439 0.83 71.29 20.09
N ASN A 440 2.16 71.17 19.94
CA ASN A 440 3.09 72.29 20.08
C ASN A 440 2.78 73.45 19.07
N GLY A 441 1.65 74.16 19.19
CA GLY A 441 1.28 75.36 18.42
C GLY A 441 0.38 75.20 17.18
N SER A 442 -0.22 74.04 16.90
CA SER A 442 -1.11 73.80 15.74
C SER A 442 -2.59 73.64 16.13
N THR A 443 -3.45 74.54 15.67
CA THR A 443 -4.91 74.42 15.81
C THR A 443 -5.45 73.29 14.91
N GLY A 444 -6.22 72.33 15.45
CA GLY A 444 -6.97 71.37 14.62
C GLY A 444 -6.87 69.87 14.94
N VAL A 445 -6.52 69.46 16.16
CA VAL A 445 -6.62 68.04 16.58
C VAL A 445 -8.09 67.64 16.65
N THR A 446 -8.44 66.53 16.01
CA THR A 446 -9.79 65.95 16.04
C THR A 446 -9.72 64.46 16.30
N TYR A 447 -10.74 63.93 16.96
CA TYR A 447 -10.97 62.50 17.03
C TYR A 447 -12.21 62.18 16.21
N SER A 448 -12.13 61.13 15.42
CA SER A 448 -13.23 60.68 14.56
C SER A 448 -13.59 59.24 14.89
N VAL A 449 -14.89 58.94 14.85
CA VAL A 449 -15.39 57.57 14.97
C VAL A 449 -14.94 56.80 13.72
N GLY A 450 -14.28 55.67 13.93
CA GLY A 450 -13.88 54.74 12.88
C GLY A 450 -14.92 53.65 12.64
N ASN A 451 -14.43 52.44 12.43
CA ASN A 451 -15.24 51.23 12.35
C ASN A 451 -15.63 50.80 13.75
N LEU A 452 -16.93 50.56 13.94
CA LEU A 452 -17.48 50.07 15.20
C LEU A 452 -17.94 48.63 14.99
N TYR A 453 -17.40 47.71 15.78
CA TYR A 453 -17.66 46.29 15.69
C TYR A 453 -18.68 45.88 16.75
N ASN A 454 -19.67 45.05 16.39
CA ASN A 454 -20.69 44.51 17.31
C ASN A 454 -21.64 45.55 17.94
N VAL A 455 -21.98 46.61 17.21
CA VAL A 455 -23.04 47.56 17.60
C VAL A 455 -24.41 46.90 17.43
N THR A 456 -24.91 46.20 18.46
CA THR A 456 -26.06 45.27 18.32
C THR A 456 -27.40 45.81 18.82
N ASN A 457 -27.39 46.62 19.88
CA ASN A 457 -28.59 47.12 20.57
C ASN A 457 -28.40 48.55 21.13
N PHE A 458 -27.49 49.32 20.56
CA PHE A 458 -27.27 50.72 20.89
C PHE A 458 -26.74 51.44 19.65
N ARG A 459 -26.66 52.76 19.70
CA ARG A 459 -25.95 53.59 18.74
C ARG A 459 -24.87 54.39 19.45
N VAL A 460 -23.82 54.76 18.74
CA VAL A 460 -22.77 55.66 19.21
C VAL A 460 -23.13 57.07 18.74
N ASP A 461 -23.42 57.98 19.67
CA ASP A 461 -23.84 59.34 19.34
C ASP A 461 -22.68 60.24 18.87
N GLY A 462 -21.44 59.82 19.14
CA GLY A 462 -20.21 60.49 18.72
C GLY A 462 -19.04 60.16 19.62
N ILE A 463 -17.88 60.73 19.29
CA ILE A 463 -16.68 60.72 20.13
C ILE A 463 -16.49 62.10 20.75
N VAL A 464 -16.30 62.14 22.06
CA VAL A 464 -16.04 63.36 22.83
C VAL A 464 -14.57 63.36 23.22
N ALA A 465 -13.87 64.44 22.88
CA ALA A 465 -12.48 64.65 23.24
C ALA A 465 -12.34 65.93 24.08
N THR A 466 -11.73 65.77 25.25
CA THR A 466 -11.23 66.85 26.09
C THR A 466 -9.70 66.74 26.12
N ASP A 467 -9.01 67.76 26.65
CA ASP A 467 -7.55 67.67 26.73
C ASP A 467 -7.06 66.53 27.63
N THR A 468 -7.92 65.99 28.51
CA THR A 468 -7.57 64.95 29.49
C THR A 468 -8.25 63.60 29.27
N ARG A 469 -9.30 63.50 28.46
CA ARG A 469 -10.03 62.25 28.18
C ARG A 469 -10.64 62.23 26.79
N VAL A 470 -10.64 61.06 26.15
CA VAL A 470 -11.39 60.72 24.92
C VAL A 470 -12.31 59.54 25.21
N TYR A 471 -13.59 59.68 24.89
CA TYR A 471 -14.63 58.68 25.20
C TYR A 471 -15.78 58.68 24.20
N PHE A 472 -16.52 57.57 24.14
CA PHE A 472 -17.79 57.48 23.42
C PHE A 472 -18.97 57.71 24.36
N THR A 473 -20.07 58.21 23.79
CA THR A 473 -21.40 58.18 24.42
C THR A 473 -22.33 57.27 23.61
N THR A 474 -23.09 56.43 24.29
CA THR A 474 -24.01 55.47 23.65
C THR A 474 -25.46 55.73 24.05
N THR A 475 -26.38 55.52 23.10
CA THR A 475 -27.84 55.53 23.32
C THR A 475 -28.42 54.16 22.99
N ALA A 476 -29.23 53.60 23.90
CA ALA A 476 -29.87 52.30 23.69
C ALA A 476 -30.76 52.27 22.44
N GLN A 477 -30.81 51.12 21.77
CA GLN A 477 -31.63 50.83 20.60
C GLN A 477 -32.29 49.45 20.74
N THR A 478 -33.39 49.23 20.04
CA THR A 478 -33.97 47.88 19.96
C THR A 478 -33.09 47.01 19.08
N ALA A 479 -32.65 45.85 19.59
CA ALA A 479 -31.87 44.90 18.81
C ALA A 479 -32.64 44.40 17.57
N LEU A 480 -31.90 44.02 16.53
CA LEU A 480 -32.50 43.45 15.32
C LEU A 480 -33.10 42.07 15.59
N THR A 481 -34.33 41.85 15.12
CA THR A 481 -34.94 40.51 15.07
C THR A 481 -34.61 39.79 13.77
N ALA A 482 -34.44 40.53 12.68
CA ALA A 482 -33.98 40.03 11.38
C ALA A 482 -32.97 41.01 10.75
N ALA A 483 -32.00 40.47 10.01
CA ALA A 483 -31.00 41.25 9.29
C ALA A 483 -30.71 40.66 7.91
N TYR A 484 -30.66 41.50 6.88
CA TYR A 484 -30.44 41.11 5.49
C TYR A 484 -29.10 41.65 5.01
N TRP A 485 -28.23 40.79 4.47
CA TRP A 485 -26.94 41.21 3.92
C TRP A 485 -27.15 42.05 2.68
N LYS A 486 -26.66 43.28 2.73
CA LYS A 486 -26.65 44.27 1.65
C LYS A 486 -25.24 44.50 1.10
N GLY A 487 -24.23 44.38 1.96
CA GLY A 487 -22.83 44.60 1.61
C GLY A 487 -22.47 46.06 1.32
N GLY A 488 -21.33 46.49 1.84
CA GLY A 488 -20.62 47.71 1.42
C GLY A 488 -21.31 49.04 1.72
N PHE A 489 -21.50 49.40 3.00
CA PHE A 489 -21.60 50.83 3.31
C PHE A 489 -20.23 51.50 3.15
N ALA A 490 -20.23 52.76 2.71
CA ALA A 490 -19.00 53.50 2.46
C ALA A 490 -18.11 53.54 3.72
N GLY A 491 -16.89 52.99 3.62
CA GLY A 491 -15.90 52.95 4.69
C GLY A 491 -15.83 51.65 5.51
N GLY A 492 -16.82 50.75 5.44
CA GLY A 492 -16.91 49.57 6.30
C GLY A 492 -16.38 48.23 5.75
N GLY A 493 -15.99 48.17 4.47
CA GLY A 493 -15.61 46.92 3.79
C GLY A 493 -16.74 45.87 3.76
N ASN A 494 -16.44 44.63 3.36
CA ASN A 494 -17.40 43.51 3.36
C ASN A 494 -17.37 42.75 4.69
N ILE A 495 -17.52 43.47 5.81
CA ILE A 495 -17.33 42.94 7.16
C ILE A 495 -18.67 42.84 7.91
N TRP A 496 -18.98 41.69 8.51
CA TRP A 496 -20.25 41.45 9.21
C TRP A 496 -20.39 42.28 10.48
N ALA A 497 -19.36 42.34 11.31
CA ALA A 497 -19.45 42.99 12.62
C ALA A 497 -19.50 44.52 12.54
N VAL A 498 -19.24 45.14 11.37
CA VAL A 498 -18.96 46.58 11.25
C VAL A 498 -20.21 47.43 11.03
N SER A 499 -20.25 48.56 11.73
CA SER A 499 -21.21 49.65 11.62
C SER A 499 -20.52 51.01 11.72
N ASN A 500 -21.18 52.07 11.23
CA ASN A 500 -20.82 53.46 11.52
C ASN A 500 -21.38 53.96 12.88
N GLY A 501 -22.05 53.10 13.63
CA GLY A 501 -22.64 53.38 14.93
C GLY A 501 -23.85 54.29 14.93
N SER A 502 -24.35 54.71 13.77
CA SER A 502 -25.47 55.65 13.65
C SER A 502 -26.58 55.09 12.75
N THR A 503 -26.50 55.29 11.45
CA THR A 503 -27.57 54.93 10.49
C THR A 503 -27.19 53.85 9.50
N ASN A 504 -25.91 53.49 9.39
CA ASN A 504 -25.42 52.58 8.35
C ASN A 504 -24.54 51.46 8.91
N SER A 505 -24.76 50.27 8.38
CA SER A 505 -23.94 49.07 8.51
C SER A 505 -23.99 48.32 7.18
N ASN A 506 -23.33 47.16 7.13
CA ASN A 506 -23.41 46.26 5.97
C ASN A 506 -24.73 45.45 5.93
N TRP A 507 -25.60 45.67 6.91
CA TRP A 507 -26.88 45.00 7.08
C TRP A 507 -28.06 45.93 6.81
N ALA A 508 -29.19 45.31 6.49
CA ALA A 508 -30.48 45.95 6.32
C ALA A 508 -31.53 45.31 7.23
N THR A 509 -32.59 46.04 7.56
CA THR A 509 -33.70 45.55 8.39
C THR A 509 -34.73 44.75 7.60
N ASP A 510 -34.70 44.84 6.27
CA ASP A 510 -35.63 44.17 5.37
C ASP A 510 -34.97 43.74 4.05
N LEU A 511 -35.72 42.96 3.27
CA LEU A 511 -35.28 42.46 1.96
C LEU A 511 -35.05 43.59 0.93
N ALA A 512 -35.72 44.73 1.08
CA ALA A 512 -35.56 45.88 0.19
C ALA A 512 -34.23 46.63 0.41
N GLY A 513 -33.50 46.32 1.50
CA GLY A 513 -32.21 46.91 1.79
C GLY A 513 -32.27 48.18 2.66
N THR A 514 -33.34 48.36 3.46
CA THR A 514 -33.47 49.50 4.37
C THR A 514 -32.30 49.57 5.37
N ASN A 515 -31.56 50.68 5.38
CA ASN A 515 -30.35 50.86 6.18
C ASN A 515 -30.62 50.76 7.69
N THR A 516 -29.64 50.19 8.41
CA THR A 516 -29.58 50.21 9.88
C THR A 516 -28.15 50.45 10.33
N GLY A 517 -27.97 51.15 11.46
CA GLY A 517 -26.69 51.26 12.16
C GLY A 517 -26.40 50.10 13.12
N LEU A 518 -27.27 49.09 13.18
CA LEU A 518 -27.06 47.91 14.01
C LEU A 518 -26.51 46.75 13.19
N VAL A 519 -25.75 45.88 13.84
CA VAL A 519 -25.31 44.58 13.30
C VAL A 519 -26.04 43.43 14.00
N PRO A 520 -26.07 42.22 13.40
CA PRO A 520 -26.72 41.06 13.99
C PRO A 520 -26.20 40.71 15.39
N SER A 521 -27.11 40.22 16.22
CA SER A 521 -26.89 39.77 17.58
C SER A 521 -27.45 38.35 17.78
N VAL A 522 -27.24 37.75 18.96
CA VAL A 522 -27.72 36.40 19.29
C VAL A 522 -29.24 36.19 19.10
N GLY A 523 -30.04 37.26 19.11
CA GLY A 523 -31.49 37.21 18.87
C GLY A 523 -31.92 37.45 17.41
N THR A 524 -30.95 37.65 16.50
CA THR A 524 -31.21 38.09 15.12
C THR A 524 -31.15 36.93 14.13
N ASP A 525 -32.22 36.72 13.36
CA ASP A 525 -32.23 35.85 12.19
C ASP A 525 -31.53 36.55 11.01
N VAL A 526 -30.49 35.92 10.46
CA VAL A 526 -29.64 36.52 9.40
C VAL A 526 -29.98 35.92 8.05
N PHE A 527 -30.12 36.78 7.04
CA PHE A 527 -30.46 36.39 5.67
C PHE A 527 -29.41 36.94 4.70
N LEU A 528 -28.86 36.09 3.85
CA LEU A 528 -28.00 36.51 2.75
C LEU A 528 -28.85 36.63 1.48
N SER A 529 -29.55 37.77 1.29
CA SER A 529 -30.50 37.98 0.17
C SER A 529 -31.06 39.37 -0.11
N ALA A 530 -30.52 40.48 0.43
CA ALA A 530 -31.10 41.79 0.11
C ALA A 530 -31.12 42.01 -1.42
N THR A 531 -32.21 42.59 -1.95
CA THR A 531 -32.35 42.84 -3.40
C THR A 531 -31.29 43.80 -3.94
N THR A 532 -30.69 44.59 -3.05
CA THR A 532 -29.62 45.56 -3.30
C THR A 532 -28.23 45.03 -2.94
N ASN A 533 -28.08 43.72 -2.69
CA ASN A 533 -26.80 43.14 -2.30
C ASN A 533 -25.72 43.34 -3.37
N THR A 534 -24.58 43.92 -2.98
CA THR A 534 -23.50 44.27 -3.93
C THR A 534 -22.21 43.47 -3.80
N ASN A 535 -21.99 42.65 -2.77
CA ASN A 535 -20.71 41.95 -2.57
C ASN A 535 -20.83 40.75 -1.60
N GLN A 536 -21.15 39.57 -2.13
CA GLN A 536 -21.31 38.34 -1.33
C GLN A 536 -20.24 37.28 -1.59
N ASN A 537 -19.40 37.47 -2.62
CA ASN A 537 -18.34 36.53 -2.99
C ASN A 537 -17.27 36.37 -1.93
N THR A 538 -17.04 37.40 -1.11
CA THR A 538 -15.98 37.40 -0.09
C THR A 538 -16.39 38.35 1.03
N MET A 539 -17.01 37.78 2.07
CA MET A 539 -17.34 38.44 3.32
C MET A 539 -16.35 38.03 4.41
N VAL A 540 -16.20 38.86 5.43
CA VAL A 540 -15.38 38.60 6.62
C VAL A 540 -16.18 38.85 7.89
N LEU A 541 -15.95 38.11 8.99
CA LEU A 541 -16.68 38.36 10.25
C LEU A 541 -16.25 39.70 10.87
N GLY A 542 -14.94 39.91 11.01
CA GLY A 542 -14.27 41.09 11.55
C GLY A 542 -14.18 41.16 13.07
N ALA A 543 -15.00 40.39 13.79
CA ALA A 543 -14.96 40.17 15.22
C ALA A 543 -15.72 38.89 15.57
N ASP A 544 -15.56 38.37 16.79
CA ASP A 544 -16.43 37.30 17.29
C ASP A 544 -17.89 37.78 17.31
N MET A 545 -18.78 36.98 16.72
CA MET A 545 -20.19 37.32 16.54
C MET A 545 -21.11 36.21 17.04
N SER A 546 -22.30 36.58 17.49
CA SER A 546 -23.39 35.63 17.78
C SER A 546 -24.63 36.03 17.01
N ILE A 547 -25.31 35.05 16.44
CA ILE A 547 -26.57 35.21 15.71
C ILE A 547 -27.57 34.15 16.16
N LYS A 548 -28.85 34.36 15.85
CA LYS A 548 -29.89 33.36 16.11
C LYS A 548 -29.80 32.22 15.08
N SER A 549 -29.94 32.54 13.80
CA SER A 549 -29.89 31.60 12.67
C SER A 549 -29.30 32.26 11.42
N LEU A 550 -28.85 31.46 10.46
CA LEU A 550 -28.37 31.90 9.15
C LEU A 550 -29.18 31.24 8.04
N THR A 551 -29.77 32.04 7.16
CA THR A 551 -30.45 31.59 5.94
C THR A 551 -29.76 32.16 4.71
N VAL A 552 -29.43 31.30 3.76
CA VAL A 552 -28.90 31.66 2.45
C VAL A 552 -29.97 31.37 1.41
N ASN A 553 -30.44 32.42 0.74
CA ASN A 553 -31.48 32.38 -0.28
C ASN A 553 -31.11 33.20 -1.53
N SER A 554 -29.82 33.54 -1.66
CA SER A 554 -29.29 34.22 -2.84
C SER A 554 -29.08 33.25 -3.99
N ALA A 555 -29.90 33.39 -5.04
CA ALA A 555 -29.64 32.77 -6.33
C ALA A 555 -28.31 33.26 -6.92
N SER A 556 -27.76 32.54 -7.90
CA SER A 556 -26.55 32.95 -8.62
C SER A 556 -26.80 34.24 -9.42
N GLY A 557 -26.61 35.38 -8.76
CA GLY A 557 -26.52 36.70 -9.38
C GLY A 557 -25.07 37.01 -9.80
N PRO A 558 -24.77 38.24 -10.28
CA PRO A 558 -23.44 38.65 -10.75
C PRO A 558 -22.29 38.55 -9.71
N GLY A 559 -22.57 38.11 -8.48
CA GLY A 559 -21.64 37.99 -7.35
C GLY A 559 -21.30 36.55 -6.92
N GLY A 560 -21.18 35.58 -7.85
CA GLY A 560 -20.51 34.28 -7.61
C GLY A 560 -20.96 33.47 -6.37
N PRO A 561 -20.15 32.49 -5.91
CA PRO A 561 -20.46 31.69 -4.72
C PRO A 561 -20.37 32.54 -3.45
N VAL A 562 -21.22 32.26 -2.45
CA VAL A 562 -21.18 32.95 -1.16
C VAL A 562 -19.97 32.45 -0.38
N GLN A 563 -19.12 33.36 0.12
CA GLN A 563 -18.01 32.98 0.99
C GLN A 563 -17.92 33.87 2.24
N LEU A 564 -17.84 33.23 3.41
CA LEU A 564 -17.55 33.87 4.69
C LEU A 564 -16.18 33.40 5.20
N ASN A 565 -15.26 34.33 5.40
CA ASN A 565 -13.89 34.05 5.83
C ASN A 565 -13.62 34.70 7.19
N ASP A 566 -12.93 34.03 8.10
CA ASP A 566 -12.22 34.70 9.20
C ASP A 566 -11.39 33.70 9.99
N ASP A 567 -10.09 33.63 9.69
CA ASP A 567 -9.14 32.76 10.38
C ASP A 567 -8.68 33.42 11.68
N GLY A 568 -9.60 33.57 12.63
CA GLY A 568 -9.29 34.19 13.92
C GLY A 568 -10.52 34.45 14.78
N TYR A 569 -11.64 34.78 14.14
CA TYR A 569 -12.91 35.00 14.83
C TYR A 569 -13.89 33.82 14.67
N LYS A 570 -14.83 33.74 15.60
CA LYS A 570 -15.84 32.67 15.69
C LYS A 570 -17.23 33.24 15.42
N LEU A 571 -18.03 32.48 14.68
CA LEU A 571 -19.47 32.70 14.59
C LEU A 571 -20.18 31.72 15.51
N THR A 572 -20.92 32.24 16.48
CA THR A 572 -21.80 31.45 17.34
C THR A 572 -23.22 31.51 16.84
N ILE A 573 -23.86 30.36 16.63
CA ILE A 573 -25.26 30.26 16.23
C ILE A 573 -26.06 29.61 17.36
N ALA A 574 -27.10 30.32 17.82
CA ALA A 574 -27.82 29.96 19.04
C ALA A 574 -29.03 29.05 18.81
N ASP A 575 -29.70 29.15 17.66
CA ASP A 575 -30.92 28.41 17.39
C ASP A 575 -30.65 26.95 17.00
N ALA A 576 -31.65 26.08 17.25
CA ALA A 576 -31.62 24.70 16.82
C ALA A 576 -31.66 24.58 15.29
N ASN A 577 -32.30 25.51 14.58
CA ASN A 577 -32.24 25.61 13.12
C ASN A 577 -31.09 26.55 12.71
N ALA A 578 -29.86 26.08 12.87
CA ALA A 578 -28.68 26.93 12.84
C ALA A 578 -28.42 27.54 11.45
N ILE A 579 -28.37 26.72 10.40
CA ILE A 579 -28.07 27.17 9.02
C ILE A 579 -29.07 26.55 8.05
N THR A 580 -29.61 27.35 7.14
CA THR A 580 -30.45 26.88 6.03
C THR A 580 -29.92 27.43 4.70
N THR A 581 -29.72 26.57 3.70
CA THR A 581 -29.55 27.01 2.30
C THR A 581 -30.81 26.64 1.51
N ASP A 582 -31.48 27.64 0.95
CA ASP A 582 -32.76 27.47 0.26
C ASP A 582 -32.58 26.90 -1.16
N THR A 583 -33.66 26.37 -1.72
CA THR A 583 -33.69 25.90 -3.10
C THR A 583 -33.28 27.01 -4.07
N GLY A 584 -32.38 26.70 -5.00
CA GLY A 584 -31.85 27.66 -5.98
C GLY A 584 -30.74 28.58 -5.46
N SER A 585 -30.31 28.43 -4.20
CA SER A 585 -29.18 29.20 -3.66
C SER A 585 -27.84 28.76 -4.26
N SER A 586 -26.91 29.70 -4.42
CA SER A 586 -25.56 29.40 -4.90
C SER A 586 -24.74 28.55 -3.93
N ALA A 587 -23.65 27.95 -4.43
CA ALA A 587 -22.66 27.30 -3.58
C ALA A 587 -22.20 28.24 -2.46
N THR A 588 -22.15 27.74 -1.23
CA THR A 588 -21.86 28.52 -0.03
C THR A 588 -20.64 27.92 0.66
N THR A 589 -19.65 28.73 0.99
CA THR A 589 -18.46 28.32 1.76
C THR A 589 -18.36 29.16 3.04
N ILE A 590 -18.22 28.50 4.18
CA ILE A 590 -17.93 29.13 5.46
C ILE A 590 -16.57 28.62 5.92
N ASN A 591 -15.57 29.47 5.85
CA ASN A 591 -14.21 29.20 6.32
C ASN A 591 -14.02 29.55 7.80
N SER A 592 -14.87 30.42 8.36
CA SER A 592 -14.83 30.78 9.78
C SER A 592 -15.18 29.62 10.71
N ASN A 593 -14.60 29.63 11.91
CA ASN A 593 -14.96 28.69 12.98
C ASN A 593 -16.41 28.89 13.43
N LEU A 594 -17.10 27.78 13.71
CA LEU A 594 -18.52 27.76 14.06
C LEU A 594 -18.71 27.21 15.47
N VAL A 595 -19.53 27.88 16.28
CA VAL A 595 -19.99 27.39 17.59
C VAL A 595 -21.50 27.17 17.52
N LEU A 596 -21.92 25.90 17.54
CA LEU A 596 -23.33 25.51 17.55
C LEU A 596 -23.80 25.36 19.00
N SER A 597 -24.58 26.32 19.49
CA SER A 597 -24.91 26.41 20.93
C SER A 597 -26.14 25.60 21.33
N ALA A 598 -27.02 25.29 20.38
CA ALA A 598 -28.19 24.45 20.63
C ALA A 598 -27.76 23.01 20.98
N SER A 599 -28.49 22.35 21.86
CA SER A 599 -28.22 20.96 22.25
C SER A 599 -28.18 20.00 21.05
N THR A 600 -28.97 20.29 20.01
CA THR A 600 -28.89 19.67 18.70
C THR A 600 -29.10 20.73 17.63
N ALA A 601 -28.04 21.06 16.90
CA ALA A 601 -28.09 22.03 15.82
C ALA A 601 -28.33 21.35 14.48
N THR A 602 -29.36 21.79 13.78
CA THR A 602 -29.76 21.33 12.45
C THR A 602 -29.25 22.30 11.40
N ILE A 603 -28.54 21.76 10.42
CA ILE A 603 -28.11 22.44 9.21
C ILE A 603 -28.89 21.84 8.04
N THR A 604 -29.76 22.64 7.44
CA THR A 604 -30.64 22.24 6.35
C THR A 604 -30.08 22.72 5.02
N VAL A 605 -29.73 21.80 4.12
CA VAL A 605 -29.23 22.12 2.78
C VAL A 605 -30.28 21.70 1.75
N ASN A 606 -31.10 22.65 1.29
CA ASN A 606 -32.10 22.41 0.25
C ASN A 606 -31.57 22.75 -1.16
N SER A 607 -30.46 23.49 -1.26
CA SER A 607 -29.83 23.77 -2.55
C SER A 607 -29.25 22.51 -3.20
N SER A 608 -29.24 22.47 -4.54
CA SER A 608 -28.47 21.49 -5.32
C SER A 608 -26.97 21.75 -5.26
N GLU A 609 -26.57 22.99 -4.97
CA GLU A 609 -25.18 23.38 -4.76
C GLU A 609 -24.75 23.07 -3.32
N ALA A 610 -23.48 22.74 -3.13
CA ALA A 610 -22.97 22.33 -1.82
C ALA A 610 -22.85 23.51 -0.83
N LEU A 611 -23.15 23.24 0.44
CA LEU A 611 -22.67 24.04 1.58
C LEU A 611 -21.35 23.44 2.07
N THR A 612 -20.25 24.18 1.99
CA THR A 612 -18.93 23.76 2.46
C THR A 612 -18.57 24.49 3.75
N LEU A 613 -18.26 23.73 4.81
CA LEU A 613 -17.81 24.25 6.10
C LEU A 613 -16.36 23.81 6.34
N ASN A 614 -15.42 24.75 6.23
CA ASN A 614 -13.99 24.50 6.38
C ASN A 614 -13.45 24.87 7.77
N GLY A 615 -14.13 25.76 8.50
CA GLY A 615 -13.78 26.08 9.88
C GLY A 615 -14.09 24.95 10.85
N ASN A 616 -13.45 24.95 12.03
CA ASN A 616 -13.77 24.01 13.11
C ASN A 616 -15.19 24.28 13.62
N ILE A 617 -16.04 23.25 13.56
CA ILE A 617 -17.35 23.23 14.21
C ILE A 617 -17.17 22.68 15.63
N SER A 618 -17.61 23.47 16.61
CA SER A 618 -17.64 23.12 18.03
C SER A 618 -19.06 23.22 18.57
N GLY A 619 -19.32 22.60 19.72
CA GLY A 619 -20.66 22.55 20.32
C GLY A 619 -21.03 21.14 20.78
N THR A 620 -22.32 20.84 20.78
CA THR A 620 -22.85 19.53 21.19
C THR A 620 -23.06 18.61 20.00
N ALA A 621 -24.22 18.59 19.35
CA ALA A 621 -24.57 17.63 18.29
C ALA A 621 -24.92 18.33 16.97
N LEU A 622 -24.70 17.61 15.86
CA LEU A 622 -24.92 18.10 14.50
C LEU A 622 -25.94 17.23 13.75
N THR A 623 -26.98 17.86 13.20
CA THR A 623 -27.94 17.22 12.31
C THR A 623 -27.88 17.84 10.92
N LYS A 624 -27.58 17.04 9.90
CA LYS A 624 -27.71 17.41 8.49
C LYS A 624 -29.11 17.06 7.97
N ALA A 625 -29.82 18.05 7.46
CA ALA A 625 -31.12 17.92 6.81
C ALA A 625 -31.12 18.51 5.38
N GLY A 626 -32.23 18.37 4.66
CA GLY A 626 -32.40 18.81 3.27
C GLY A 626 -31.70 17.90 2.24
N ASN A 627 -32.19 17.90 1.00
CA ASN A 627 -31.76 16.96 -0.04
C ASN A 627 -30.35 17.22 -0.61
N GLY A 628 -29.78 18.41 -0.40
CA GLY A 628 -28.48 18.82 -0.92
C GLY A 628 -27.28 18.24 -0.17
N THR A 629 -26.09 18.65 -0.60
CA THR A 629 -24.81 18.18 -0.05
C THR A 629 -24.22 19.20 0.93
N MET A 630 -23.83 18.72 2.11
CA MET A 630 -23.02 19.46 3.08
C MET A 630 -21.61 18.86 3.12
N VAL A 631 -20.58 19.67 2.92
CA VAL A 631 -19.17 19.24 2.95
C VAL A 631 -18.53 19.74 4.26
N LEU A 632 -17.90 18.82 5.00
CA LEU A 632 -17.11 19.10 6.19
C LEU A 632 -15.62 18.99 5.87
N GLY A 633 -14.98 20.14 5.64
CA GLY A 633 -13.53 20.24 5.36
C GLY A 633 -12.67 20.51 6.60
N GLY A 634 -13.27 21.03 7.67
CA GLY A 634 -12.58 21.33 8.93
C GLY A 634 -12.33 20.12 9.83
N ALA A 635 -11.35 20.24 10.73
CA ALA A 635 -11.19 19.33 11.86
C ALA A 635 -12.13 19.76 12.99
N ASN A 636 -13.23 19.01 13.17
CA ASN A 636 -14.33 19.40 14.03
C ASN A 636 -14.19 18.84 15.45
N THR A 637 -14.72 19.56 16.44
CA THR A 637 -14.50 19.30 17.88
C THR A 637 -15.79 19.19 18.70
N TYR A 638 -16.96 19.20 18.08
CA TYR A 638 -18.23 18.97 18.78
C TYR A 638 -18.30 17.54 19.34
N ALA A 639 -18.92 17.38 20.51
CA ALA A 639 -18.83 16.15 21.32
C ALA A 639 -19.99 15.16 21.12
N GLY A 640 -21.13 15.63 20.64
CA GLY A 640 -22.39 14.91 20.44
C GLY A 640 -22.46 14.17 19.11
N ALA A 641 -23.59 13.50 18.88
CA ALA A 641 -23.80 12.67 17.70
C ALA A 641 -23.87 13.50 16.41
N THR A 642 -23.43 12.88 15.30
CA THR A 642 -23.71 13.37 13.94
C THR A 642 -24.91 12.62 13.37
N THR A 643 -25.94 13.32 12.93
CA THR A 643 -27.13 12.70 12.30
C THR A 643 -27.28 13.20 10.87
N VAL A 644 -27.29 12.31 9.89
CA VAL A 644 -27.63 12.62 8.49
C VAL A 644 -29.07 12.19 8.24
N SER A 645 -30.01 13.13 8.37
CA SER A 645 -31.44 12.87 8.26
C SER A 645 -31.92 12.77 6.81
N VAL A 646 -31.36 13.59 5.91
CA VAL A 646 -31.69 13.64 4.48
C VAL A 646 -30.47 14.14 3.68
N GLY A 647 -30.34 13.72 2.42
CA GLY A 647 -29.31 14.19 1.49
C GLY A 647 -27.93 13.62 1.82
N THR A 648 -26.88 14.36 1.47
CA THR A 648 -25.50 13.89 1.62
C THR A 648 -24.73 14.76 2.61
N LEU A 649 -24.03 14.11 3.54
CA LEU A 649 -22.95 14.70 4.33
C LEU A 649 -21.62 14.15 3.80
N SER A 650 -20.76 15.00 3.25
CA SER A 650 -19.46 14.61 2.70
C SER A 650 -18.35 15.01 3.67
N ALA A 651 -17.62 14.04 4.18
CA ALA A 651 -16.44 14.24 5.01
C ALA A 651 -15.19 14.33 4.12
N ALA A 652 -14.50 15.48 4.19
CA ALA A 652 -13.25 15.74 3.48
C ALA A 652 -12.04 15.87 4.44
N ASN A 653 -12.24 15.56 5.72
CA ASN A 653 -11.21 15.60 6.77
C ASN A 653 -11.33 14.37 7.67
N SER A 654 -10.20 13.87 8.18
CA SER A 654 -10.17 12.70 9.09
C SER A 654 -10.89 12.95 10.43
N LEU A 655 -11.06 14.22 10.83
CA LEU A 655 -11.78 14.64 12.04
C LEU A 655 -13.10 15.38 11.71
N ALA A 656 -13.68 15.13 10.53
CA ALA A 656 -14.89 15.83 10.10
C ALA A 656 -16.11 15.56 11.01
N LEU A 657 -16.22 14.38 11.61
CA LEU A 657 -17.43 13.93 12.33
C LEU A 657 -17.43 14.27 13.84
N GLY A 658 -16.52 15.13 14.29
CA GLY A 658 -16.41 15.51 15.71
C GLY A 658 -15.70 14.45 16.55
N THR A 659 -16.01 14.39 17.85
CA THR A 659 -15.45 13.36 18.74
C THR A 659 -16.16 12.01 18.56
N THR A 660 -15.46 10.91 18.83
CA THR A 660 -15.96 9.56 18.57
C THR A 660 -16.96 9.02 19.61
N THR A 661 -17.44 9.85 20.53
CA THR A 661 -18.15 9.38 21.74
C THR A 661 -19.57 8.91 21.44
N ASN A 662 -20.27 9.57 20.52
CA ASN A 662 -21.71 9.36 20.30
C ASN A 662 -22.04 8.78 18.91
N GLY A 663 -21.06 8.70 18.01
CA GLY A 663 -21.24 8.09 16.71
C GLY A 663 -22.02 8.94 15.72
N THR A 664 -22.14 8.38 14.51
CA THR A 664 -22.82 8.95 13.36
C THR A 664 -23.99 8.05 12.96
N THR A 665 -25.16 8.63 12.72
CA THR A 665 -26.35 7.91 12.20
C THR A 665 -26.75 8.47 10.85
N VAL A 666 -26.94 7.59 9.87
CA VAL A 666 -27.40 7.91 8.51
C VAL A 666 -28.78 7.29 8.30
N ALA A 667 -29.78 8.16 8.09
CA ALA A 667 -31.17 7.77 7.88
C ALA A 667 -31.40 7.18 6.47
N SER A 668 -32.53 6.50 6.29
CA SER A 668 -32.91 5.92 5.01
C SER A 668 -33.03 6.98 3.92
N GLY A 669 -32.29 6.80 2.82
CA GLY A 669 -32.24 7.75 1.71
C GLY A 669 -31.25 8.90 1.91
N ALA A 670 -30.45 8.88 2.97
CA ALA A 670 -29.34 9.79 3.20
C ALA A 670 -27.98 9.07 3.06
N SER A 671 -26.91 9.83 2.84
CA SER A 671 -25.55 9.28 2.68
C SER A 671 -24.53 10.01 3.55
N LEU A 672 -23.65 9.24 4.19
CA LEU A 672 -22.33 9.70 4.60
C LEU A 672 -21.35 9.38 3.47
N GLU A 673 -20.76 10.41 2.90
CA GLU A 673 -19.76 10.31 1.83
C GLU A 673 -18.36 10.61 2.37
N LEU A 674 -17.35 9.89 1.91
CA LEU A 674 -15.93 10.07 2.24
C LEU A 674 -15.14 10.45 0.97
N GLN A 675 -14.21 11.41 1.10
CA GLN A 675 -13.34 11.83 0.00
C GLN A 675 -11.97 12.31 0.47
N GLY A 676 -10.95 12.18 -0.40
CA GLY A 676 -9.66 12.87 -0.23
C GLY A 676 -8.56 12.09 0.51
N ASN A 677 -8.63 10.75 0.52
CA ASN A 677 -7.68 9.86 1.22
C ASN A 677 -7.72 10.01 2.75
N ILE A 678 -8.92 10.00 3.32
CA ILE A 678 -9.13 10.25 4.76
C ILE A 678 -9.23 8.97 5.58
N ASN A 679 -8.88 9.07 6.86
CA ASN A 679 -9.02 7.99 7.84
C ASN A 679 -9.95 8.45 8.97
N ILE A 680 -11.19 7.96 8.97
CA ILE A 680 -12.14 8.22 10.05
C ILE A 680 -11.86 7.27 11.21
N ALA A 681 -11.17 7.77 12.23
CA ALA A 681 -10.72 6.99 13.38
C ALA A 681 -11.86 6.73 14.37
N GLY A 682 -12.24 5.46 14.58
CA GLY A 682 -13.00 4.97 15.75
C GLY A 682 -14.46 5.41 15.87
N GLU A 683 -14.99 6.19 14.92
CA GLU A 683 -16.38 6.67 14.94
C GLU A 683 -17.37 5.53 14.70
N ALA A 684 -18.31 5.30 15.62
CA ALA A 684 -19.36 4.29 15.42
C ALA A 684 -20.38 4.78 14.39
N LEU A 685 -20.69 3.98 13.39
CA LEU A 685 -21.64 4.32 12.32
C LEU A 685 -22.90 3.48 12.43
N THR A 686 -24.07 4.09 12.28
CA THR A 686 -25.32 3.38 11.97
C THR A 686 -25.83 3.82 10.60
N ILE A 687 -26.00 2.89 9.66
CA ILE A 687 -26.52 3.17 8.32
C ILE A 687 -27.87 2.50 8.08
N THR A 688 -28.81 3.22 7.46
CA THR A 688 -30.12 2.69 7.04
C THR A 688 -30.37 2.93 5.57
N GLY A 689 -30.88 1.91 4.87
CA GLY A 689 -31.26 1.99 3.45
C GLY A 689 -30.09 2.08 2.46
N THR A 690 -30.44 2.41 1.21
CA THR A 690 -29.54 2.36 0.04
C THR A 690 -28.72 3.64 -0.18
N GLY A 691 -28.88 4.65 0.67
CA GLY A 691 -28.24 5.95 0.49
C GLY A 691 -29.04 6.94 -0.36
N ALA A 692 -28.56 8.19 -0.40
CA ALA A 692 -29.07 9.22 -1.30
C ALA A 692 -28.92 8.77 -2.76
N SER A 693 -30.00 8.85 -3.54
CA SER A 693 -30.04 8.43 -4.95
C SER A 693 -29.56 6.98 -5.20
N ASN A 694 -29.73 6.08 -4.21
CA ASN A 694 -29.20 4.70 -4.23
C ASN A 694 -27.67 4.62 -4.35
N GLY A 695 -26.97 5.64 -3.84
CA GLY A 695 -25.52 5.79 -3.95
C GLY A 695 -24.70 5.25 -2.78
N GLY A 696 -25.27 4.39 -1.95
CA GLY A 696 -24.68 3.93 -0.69
C GLY A 696 -24.98 4.85 0.49
N ALA A 697 -25.44 4.28 1.60
CA ALA A 697 -25.62 5.01 2.86
C ALA A 697 -24.26 5.35 3.51
N LEU A 698 -23.25 4.52 3.26
CA LEU A 698 -21.84 4.89 3.32
C LEU A 698 -21.28 4.87 1.90
N ARG A 699 -20.72 5.98 1.42
CA ARG A 699 -20.18 6.13 0.06
C ARG A 699 -18.73 6.60 0.12
N SER A 700 -17.82 5.94 -0.58
CA SER A 700 -16.46 6.43 -0.82
C SER A 700 -16.40 7.00 -2.23
N LEU A 701 -16.30 8.32 -2.36
CA LEU A 701 -16.40 9.02 -3.65
C LEU A 701 -15.06 9.02 -4.41
N SER A 702 -13.96 9.30 -3.71
CA SER A 702 -12.62 9.36 -4.32
C SER A 702 -11.49 9.19 -3.32
N GLY A 703 -10.34 8.72 -3.80
CA GLY A 703 -9.17 8.42 -2.98
C GLY A 703 -9.33 7.11 -2.19
N ASP A 704 -8.25 6.70 -1.54
CA ASP A 704 -8.26 5.52 -0.66
C ASP A 704 -8.69 5.95 0.75
N ASN A 705 -9.92 5.63 1.11
CA ASN A 705 -10.52 6.05 2.38
C ASN A 705 -10.58 4.89 3.38
N VAL A 706 -10.42 5.18 4.65
CA VAL A 706 -10.45 4.19 5.74
C VAL A 706 -11.53 4.56 6.76
N TYR A 707 -12.34 3.58 7.16
CA TYR A 707 -13.31 3.69 8.23
C TYR A 707 -13.00 2.69 9.35
N ASN A 708 -12.60 3.21 10.52
CA ASN A 708 -12.08 2.37 11.61
C ASN A 708 -13.14 1.94 12.63
N GLY A 709 -14.21 2.71 12.81
CA GLY A 709 -15.22 2.40 13.82
C GLY A 709 -16.23 1.34 13.34
N PRO A 710 -16.96 0.71 14.28
CA PRO A 710 -17.94 -0.32 13.96
C PRO A 710 -19.09 0.25 13.13
N ILE A 711 -19.61 -0.55 12.19
CA ILE A 711 -20.75 -0.20 11.35
C ILE A 711 -21.95 -1.06 11.76
N THR A 712 -23.06 -0.44 12.11
CA THR A 712 -24.33 -1.08 12.41
C THR A 712 -25.29 -0.85 11.26
N LEU A 713 -25.80 -1.93 10.66
CA LEU A 713 -26.90 -1.85 9.70
C LEU A 713 -28.20 -1.66 10.50
N GLY A 714 -28.98 -0.64 10.18
CA GLY A 714 -30.25 -0.35 10.84
C GLY A 714 -31.48 -0.86 10.07
N SER A 715 -31.32 -1.36 8.85
CA SER A 715 -32.40 -1.92 8.04
C SER A 715 -31.88 -2.98 7.06
N PRO A 716 -32.76 -3.86 6.52
CA PRO A 716 -32.44 -4.61 5.31
C PRO A 716 -32.09 -3.66 4.16
N GLY A 717 -31.11 -4.00 3.34
CA GLY A 717 -30.70 -3.20 2.17
C GLY A 717 -29.74 -2.04 2.48
N ALA A 718 -29.15 -2.03 3.68
CA ALA A 718 -28.08 -1.10 4.01
C ALA A 718 -26.90 -1.28 3.02
N THR A 719 -26.56 -0.20 2.32
CA THR A 719 -25.62 -0.24 1.19
C THR A 719 -24.33 0.53 1.49
N ILE A 720 -23.20 -0.09 1.19
CA ILE A 720 -21.87 0.52 1.19
C ILE A 720 -21.39 0.60 -0.26
N GLN A 721 -20.95 1.77 -0.71
CA GLN A 721 -20.50 1.97 -2.09
C GLN A 721 -19.09 2.56 -2.13
N SER A 722 -18.25 2.07 -3.05
CA SER A 722 -16.98 2.69 -3.41
C SER A 722 -17.00 3.07 -4.90
N ASP A 723 -17.06 4.36 -5.20
CA ASP A 723 -17.12 4.84 -6.60
C ASP A 723 -15.78 4.69 -7.31
N ALA A 724 -14.69 5.01 -6.60
CA ALA A 724 -13.32 4.97 -7.08
C ALA A 724 -12.34 4.80 -5.90
N GLY A 725 -11.13 4.32 -6.18
CA GLY A 725 -10.15 4.00 -5.15
C GLY A 725 -10.60 2.82 -4.29
N THR A 726 -10.03 2.71 -3.09
CA THR A 726 -10.33 1.64 -2.13
C THR A 726 -11.01 2.20 -0.87
N LEU A 727 -12.17 1.65 -0.51
CA LEU A 727 -12.75 1.82 0.83
C LEU A 727 -12.29 0.68 1.74
N THR A 728 -11.49 0.98 2.75
CA THR A 728 -11.06 0.00 3.76
C THR A 728 -11.88 0.15 5.04
N ILE A 729 -12.56 -0.91 5.46
CA ILE A 729 -13.35 -0.97 6.69
C ILE A 729 -12.60 -1.85 7.70
N LEU A 730 -12.20 -1.26 8.82
CA LEU A 730 -11.50 -1.96 9.90
C LEU A 730 -12.42 -2.28 11.09
N GLY A 731 -13.55 -1.58 11.22
CA GLY A 731 -14.58 -1.89 12.22
C GLY A 731 -15.46 -3.07 11.83
N ALA A 732 -16.02 -3.77 12.82
CA ALA A 732 -16.98 -4.85 12.57
C ALA A 732 -18.26 -4.32 11.91
N VAL A 733 -18.85 -5.09 11.00
CA VAL A 733 -20.15 -4.77 10.39
C VAL A 733 -21.23 -5.64 11.02
N GLY A 734 -22.10 -5.06 11.85
CA GLY A 734 -23.18 -5.72 12.58
C GLY A 734 -24.57 -5.29 12.13
N GLY A 735 -25.62 -5.81 12.76
CA GLY A 735 -27.03 -5.55 12.39
C GLY A 735 -27.79 -6.85 12.22
N THR A 736 -28.43 -7.31 13.29
CA THR A 736 -28.96 -8.68 13.39
C THR A 736 -30.02 -8.97 12.33
N GLY A 737 -29.78 -9.96 11.46
CA GLY A 737 -30.70 -10.40 10.41
C GLY A 737 -30.77 -9.48 9.19
N PHE A 738 -29.94 -8.45 9.10
CA PHE A 738 -29.96 -7.52 7.98
C PHE A 738 -28.98 -7.89 6.86
N ALA A 739 -29.39 -7.57 5.64
CA ALA A 739 -28.57 -7.70 4.44
C ALA A 739 -27.56 -6.55 4.33
N LEU A 740 -26.30 -6.87 4.11
CA LEU A 740 -25.27 -5.93 3.67
C LEU A 740 -25.19 -5.97 2.14
N THR A 741 -25.35 -4.82 1.49
CA THR A 741 -25.06 -4.67 0.05
C THR A 741 -23.76 -3.87 -0.13
N VAL A 742 -22.86 -4.36 -0.98
CA VAL A 742 -21.61 -3.68 -1.37
C VAL A 742 -21.63 -3.42 -2.88
N GLU A 743 -21.37 -2.18 -3.29
CA GLU A 743 -21.52 -1.72 -4.68
C GLU A 743 -20.38 -0.76 -5.11
N GLY A 744 -20.44 -0.30 -6.37
CA GLY A 744 -19.51 0.66 -6.96
C GLY A 744 -18.37 0.05 -7.80
N ALA A 745 -17.68 0.92 -8.53
CA ALA A 745 -16.58 0.56 -9.42
C ALA A 745 -15.21 0.52 -8.71
N GLY A 746 -15.08 1.21 -7.58
CA GLY A 746 -13.94 1.13 -6.68
C GLY A 746 -13.96 -0.13 -5.82
N ASP A 747 -12.82 -0.43 -5.22
CA ASP A 747 -12.66 -1.62 -4.38
C ASP A 747 -13.14 -1.36 -2.95
N THR A 748 -13.55 -2.43 -2.26
CA THR A 748 -13.91 -2.43 -0.84
C THR A 748 -13.18 -3.56 -0.13
N VAL A 749 -12.50 -3.24 0.97
CA VAL A 749 -11.82 -4.22 1.82
C VAL A 749 -12.47 -4.22 3.18
N ILE A 750 -13.07 -5.34 3.59
CA ILE A 750 -13.62 -5.51 4.94
C ILE A 750 -12.64 -6.37 5.74
N SER A 751 -11.87 -5.70 6.59
CA SER A 751 -10.80 -6.31 7.41
C SER A 751 -11.26 -6.70 8.81
N SER A 752 -12.58 -6.81 9.02
CA SER A 752 -13.18 -7.26 10.27
C SER A 752 -14.35 -8.21 9.99
N VAL A 753 -15.02 -8.67 11.05
CA VAL A 753 -16.16 -9.58 10.95
C VAL A 753 -17.40 -8.88 10.38
N ILE A 754 -18.07 -9.52 9.43
CA ILE A 754 -19.47 -9.28 9.10
C ILE A 754 -20.32 -10.17 10.02
N GLY A 755 -20.83 -9.55 11.08
CA GLY A 755 -21.50 -10.17 12.22
C GLY A 755 -23.01 -9.95 12.27
N THR A 756 -23.70 -9.93 11.13
CA THR A 756 -25.17 -9.74 11.07
C THR A 756 -25.96 -10.94 11.59
N GLY A 757 -25.31 -12.07 11.90
CA GLY A 757 -25.92 -13.20 12.60
C GLY A 757 -27.00 -13.93 11.80
N ALA A 758 -27.99 -14.48 12.49
CA ALA A 758 -29.02 -15.32 11.88
C ALA A 758 -29.81 -14.55 10.79
N ALA A 759 -29.97 -15.18 9.62
CA ALA A 759 -30.65 -14.64 8.43
C ALA A 759 -29.99 -13.42 7.75
N GLY A 760 -28.90 -12.87 8.28
CA GLY A 760 -28.15 -11.81 7.61
C GLY A 760 -27.52 -12.31 6.30
N THR A 761 -27.59 -11.53 5.24
CA THR A 761 -27.08 -11.87 3.90
C THR A 761 -26.00 -10.89 3.44
N LEU A 762 -25.20 -11.31 2.45
CA LEU A 762 -24.22 -10.45 1.77
C LEU A 762 -24.56 -10.36 0.28
N ILE A 763 -24.64 -9.16 -0.27
CA ILE A 763 -24.90 -8.91 -1.69
C ILE A 763 -23.75 -8.06 -2.24
N LYS A 764 -23.13 -8.50 -3.35
CA LYS A 764 -22.11 -7.74 -4.09
C LYS A 764 -22.62 -7.41 -5.48
N ASN A 765 -22.72 -6.12 -5.80
CA ASN A 765 -23.09 -5.60 -7.12
C ASN A 765 -21.93 -4.80 -7.73
N ASP A 766 -22.06 -4.38 -8.99
CA ASP A 766 -21.11 -3.55 -9.75
C ASP A 766 -19.68 -4.10 -9.88
N ALA A 767 -18.83 -3.38 -10.61
CA ALA A 767 -17.55 -3.88 -11.12
C ALA A 767 -16.44 -4.06 -10.06
N GLY A 768 -16.47 -3.33 -8.95
CA GLY A 768 -15.39 -3.29 -7.97
C GLY A 768 -15.11 -4.64 -7.28
N THR A 769 -13.97 -4.75 -6.61
CA THR A 769 -13.57 -5.94 -5.86
C THR A 769 -13.97 -5.81 -4.39
N LEU A 770 -14.62 -6.82 -3.83
CA LEU A 770 -14.83 -6.96 -2.39
C LEU A 770 -13.85 -7.98 -1.82
N THR A 771 -12.98 -7.57 -0.90
CA THR A 771 -12.03 -8.47 -0.22
C THR A 771 -12.50 -8.78 1.20
N LEU A 772 -12.59 -10.08 1.52
CA LEU A 772 -13.00 -10.62 2.81
C LEU A 772 -11.85 -11.45 3.41
N GLY A 773 -11.16 -10.86 4.39
CA GLY A 773 -9.99 -11.46 5.04
C GLY A 773 -10.28 -12.20 6.35
N ASN A 774 -11.45 -12.00 6.94
CA ASN A 774 -11.79 -12.51 8.27
C ASN A 774 -12.92 -13.56 8.24
N ALA A 775 -13.06 -14.27 9.36
CA ALA A 775 -14.17 -15.18 9.58
C ALA A 775 -15.48 -14.40 9.77
N ASN A 776 -16.44 -14.61 8.88
CA ASN A 776 -17.76 -13.98 8.94
C ASN A 776 -18.80 -14.91 9.58
N THR A 777 -19.79 -14.35 10.29
CA THR A 777 -20.72 -15.15 11.13
C THR A 777 -22.19 -15.02 10.74
N TYR A 778 -22.48 -14.39 9.60
CA TYR A 778 -23.85 -14.35 9.07
C TYR A 778 -24.26 -15.72 8.51
N THR A 779 -25.56 -16.04 8.61
CA THR A 779 -26.07 -17.37 8.22
C THR A 779 -26.91 -17.38 6.96
N GLY A 780 -27.23 -16.22 6.39
CA GLY A 780 -27.93 -16.11 5.12
C GLY A 780 -26.98 -16.20 3.93
N ALA A 781 -27.55 -16.25 2.72
CA ALA A 781 -26.80 -16.44 1.49
C ALA A 781 -25.86 -15.27 1.16
N THR A 782 -24.79 -15.59 0.43
CA THR A 782 -23.97 -14.59 -0.29
C THR A 782 -24.36 -14.57 -1.77
N THR A 783 -24.63 -13.40 -2.34
CA THR A 783 -24.99 -13.24 -3.76
C THR A 783 -24.01 -12.28 -4.43
N ILE A 784 -23.37 -12.72 -5.52
CA ILE A 784 -22.40 -11.95 -6.29
C ILE A 784 -23.00 -11.68 -7.67
N ASN A 785 -23.61 -10.50 -7.84
CA ASN A 785 -24.22 -10.07 -9.09
C ASN A 785 -23.23 -9.44 -10.06
N GLY A 786 -22.16 -8.82 -9.55
CA GLY A 786 -21.15 -8.13 -10.33
C GLY A 786 -19.80 -8.04 -9.63
N GLY A 787 -18.74 -7.87 -10.43
CA GLY A 787 -17.38 -7.70 -9.93
C GLY A 787 -16.81 -8.97 -9.31
N THR A 788 -15.80 -8.82 -8.46
CA THR A 788 -15.10 -9.96 -7.84
C THR A 788 -15.24 -9.94 -6.33
N VAL A 789 -15.50 -11.09 -5.72
CA VAL A 789 -15.30 -11.30 -4.27
C VAL A 789 -14.05 -12.14 -4.06
N ILE A 790 -13.10 -11.64 -3.26
CA ILE A 790 -11.89 -12.37 -2.86
C ILE A 790 -12.05 -12.83 -1.42
N VAL A 791 -11.85 -14.13 -1.17
CA VAL A 791 -11.98 -14.73 0.15
C VAL A 791 -10.66 -15.35 0.56
N SER A 792 -10.09 -14.87 1.68
CA SER A 792 -8.82 -15.39 2.25
C SER A 792 -9.00 -16.05 3.62
N ASN A 793 -10.25 -16.38 3.98
CA ASN A 793 -10.61 -17.10 5.21
C ASN A 793 -11.64 -18.20 4.90
N ALA A 794 -11.52 -19.36 5.56
CA ALA A 794 -12.39 -20.52 5.32
C ALA A 794 -13.90 -20.23 5.52
N THR A 795 -14.26 -19.31 6.42
CA THR A 795 -15.65 -18.87 6.67
C THR A 795 -15.87 -17.41 6.26
N GLY A 796 -15.09 -16.91 5.29
CA GLY A 796 -15.26 -15.55 4.78
C GLY A 796 -16.57 -15.31 4.02
N LEU A 797 -17.27 -16.36 3.58
CA LEU A 797 -18.60 -16.27 2.95
C LEU A 797 -19.76 -16.47 3.95
N GLY A 798 -19.47 -16.44 5.26
CA GLY A 798 -20.43 -16.72 6.32
C GLY A 798 -20.37 -18.18 6.80
N THR A 799 -21.42 -18.61 7.49
CA THR A 799 -21.60 -20.01 7.90
C THR A 799 -22.20 -20.86 6.77
N THR A 800 -22.00 -22.18 6.81
CA THR A 800 -22.54 -23.15 5.84
C THR A 800 -24.04 -23.40 5.93
N ALA A 801 -24.82 -22.50 6.54
CA ALA A 801 -26.26 -22.61 6.66
C ALA A 801 -26.98 -22.25 5.34
N ALA A 802 -26.38 -21.41 4.49
CA ALA A 802 -26.91 -21.01 3.20
C ALA A 802 -25.77 -20.79 2.19
N GLY A 803 -25.99 -21.24 0.95
CA GLY A 803 -24.97 -21.22 -0.11
C GLY A 803 -24.61 -19.83 -0.66
N THR A 804 -23.55 -19.79 -1.45
CA THR A 804 -23.14 -18.61 -2.24
C THR A 804 -23.57 -18.76 -3.70
N THR A 805 -24.17 -17.71 -4.28
CA THR A 805 -24.51 -17.66 -5.71
C THR A 805 -23.65 -16.63 -6.43
N VAL A 806 -22.92 -17.07 -7.45
CA VAL A 806 -22.24 -16.21 -8.43
C VAL A 806 -23.14 -16.11 -9.66
N SER A 807 -23.71 -14.93 -9.90
CA SER A 807 -24.54 -14.63 -11.08
C SER A 807 -23.67 -14.37 -12.31
N THR A 808 -24.27 -14.39 -13.50
CA THR A 808 -23.59 -14.00 -14.74
C THR A 808 -23.04 -12.59 -14.63
N GLY A 809 -21.72 -12.42 -14.80
CA GLY A 809 -21.03 -11.14 -14.63
C GLY A 809 -20.46 -10.92 -13.23
N GLY A 810 -20.59 -11.87 -12.31
CA GLY A 810 -19.85 -11.92 -11.04
C GLY A 810 -18.72 -12.94 -11.07
N ALA A 811 -17.76 -12.81 -10.16
CA ALA A 811 -16.68 -13.77 -9.95
C ALA A 811 -16.38 -13.98 -8.46
N LEU A 812 -16.03 -15.21 -8.08
CA LEU A 812 -15.53 -15.57 -6.76
C LEU A 812 -14.09 -16.08 -6.86
N ASN A 813 -13.16 -15.49 -6.10
CA ASN A 813 -11.78 -15.94 -5.99
C ASN A 813 -11.52 -16.49 -4.58
N ILE A 814 -11.14 -17.76 -4.49
CA ILE A 814 -10.70 -18.41 -3.26
C ILE A 814 -9.17 -18.30 -3.18
N ASN A 815 -8.69 -17.54 -2.21
CA ASN A 815 -7.28 -17.18 -2.10
C ASN A 815 -6.58 -17.96 -0.98
N GLY A 816 -5.89 -19.05 -1.33
CA GLY A 816 -5.03 -19.80 -0.40
C GLY A 816 -5.76 -20.51 0.75
N VAL A 817 -7.08 -20.70 0.66
CA VAL A 817 -7.90 -21.32 1.71
C VAL A 817 -8.80 -22.44 1.19
N THR A 818 -9.30 -23.26 2.13
CA THR A 818 -10.33 -24.26 1.86
C THR A 818 -11.68 -23.76 2.37
N VAL A 819 -12.68 -23.69 1.49
CA VAL A 819 -14.04 -23.21 1.79
C VAL A 819 -15.02 -24.38 1.79
N GLY A 820 -15.83 -24.47 2.85
CA GLY A 820 -16.85 -25.50 3.03
C GLY A 820 -18.26 -25.11 2.55
N GLU A 821 -18.41 -23.94 1.95
CA GLU A 821 -19.71 -23.40 1.51
C GLU A 821 -20.20 -24.05 0.21
N ALA A 822 -21.51 -24.27 0.09
CA ALA A 822 -22.10 -24.72 -1.17
C ALA A 822 -22.17 -23.56 -2.17
N LEU A 823 -21.74 -23.78 -3.40
CA LEU A 823 -21.67 -22.74 -4.44
C LEU A 823 -22.67 -23.00 -5.56
N THR A 824 -23.31 -21.95 -6.07
CA THR A 824 -23.98 -21.93 -7.38
C THR A 824 -23.24 -20.95 -8.27
N ILE A 825 -22.73 -21.40 -9.42
CA ILE A 825 -21.99 -20.56 -10.37
C ILE A 825 -22.74 -20.42 -11.70
N ASN A 826 -22.66 -19.22 -12.29
CA ASN A 826 -23.30 -18.89 -13.55
C ASN A 826 -22.36 -18.09 -14.45
N GLY A 827 -22.25 -18.51 -15.70
CA GLY A 827 -21.49 -17.79 -16.72
C GLY A 827 -19.97 -17.89 -16.55
N THR A 828 -19.26 -17.07 -17.31
CA THR A 828 -17.80 -17.18 -17.49
C THR A 828 -16.98 -16.27 -16.56
N GLY A 829 -17.62 -15.66 -15.56
CA GLY A 829 -17.02 -14.66 -14.69
C GLY A 829 -16.75 -13.32 -15.38
N ILE A 830 -15.83 -12.54 -14.80
CA ILE A 830 -15.37 -11.26 -15.36
C ILE A 830 -14.32 -11.53 -16.44
N SER A 831 -14.50 -10.94 -17.63
CA SER A 831 -13.55 -11.05 -18.74
C SER A 831 -13.17 -12.50 -19.10
N SER A 832 -14.10 -13.44 -18.89
CA SER A 832 -13.90 -14.88 -19.12
C SER A 832 -12.77 -15.52 -18.30
N THR A 833 -12.37 -14.91 -17.17
CA THR A 833 -11.31 -15.40 -16.28
C THR A 833 -11.76 -16.49 -15.30
N GLY A 834 -13.07 -16.77 -15.22
CA GLY A 834 -13.63 -17.75 -14.28
C GLY A 834 -14.73 -17.14 -13.42
N ALA A 835 -15.91 -17.75 -13.37
CA ALA A 835 -16.92 -17.43 -12.35
C ALA A 835 -16.46 -17.89 -10.96
N LEU A 836 -15.66 -18.95 -10.90
CA LEU A 836 -14.95 -19.41 -9.72
C LEU A 836 -13.46 -19.57 -10.04
N THR A 837 -12.61 -18.92 -9.27
CA THR A 837 -11.15 -19.00 -9.42
C THR A 837 -10.48 -19.36 -8.10
N GLY A 838 -9.30 -19.98 -8.18
CA GLY A 838 -8.41 -20.22 -7.04
C GLY A 838 -7.06 -19.57 -7.25
N SER A 839 -6.51 -18.98 -6.18
CA SER A 839 -5.16 -18.42 -6.11
C SER A 839 -4.36 -19.16 -5.03
N GLY A 840 -3.07 -19.41 -5.26
CA GLY A 840 -2.28 -20.28 -4.39
C GLY A 840 -2.85 -21.71 -4.34
N VAL A 841 -2.89 -22.33 -3.17
CA VAL A 841 -3.55 -23.61 -2.96
C VAL A 841 -4.95 -23.38 -2.37
N ALA A 842 -5.96 -23.44 -3.21
CA ALA A 842 -7.36 -23.19 -2.88
C ALA A 842 -8.21 -24.45 -3.02
N ALA A 843 -9.26 -24.57 -2.22
CA ALA A 843 -10.20 -25.69 -2.32
C ALA A 843 -11.65 -25.31 -1.96
N VAL A 844 -12.60 -26.00 -2.58
CA VAL A 844 -14.03 -25.96 -2.24
C VAL A 844 -14.49 -27.38 -1.96
N THR A 845 -14.90 -27.70 -0.71
CA THR A 845 -15.21 -29.09 -0.32
C THR A 845 -16.67 -29.48 -0.51
N SER A 846 -17.56 -28.50 -0.68
CA SER A 846 -19.00 -28.70 -0.87
C SER A 846 -19.40 -28.66 -2.34
N THR A 847 -20.67 -28.97 -2.63
CA THR A 847 -21.22 -28.99 -3.99
C THR A 847 -21.01 -27.65 -4.71
N VAL A 848 -20.62 -27.73 -5.99
CA VAL A 848 -20.59 -26.59 -6.93
C VAL A 848 -21.65 -26.83 -7.99
N ALA A 849 -22.82 -26.23 -7.83
CA ALA A 849 -23.90 -26.30 -8.80
C ALA A 849 -23.69 -25.27 -9.91
N MET A 850 -23.91 -25.66 -11.15
CA MET A 850 -23.89 -24.77 -12.31
C MET A 850 -25.34 -24.43 -12.68
N GLY A 851 -25.71 -23.16 -12.61
CA GLY A 851 -27.01 -22.68 -13.10
C GLY A 851 -27.00 -22.31 -14.59
N SER A 852 -25.81 -22.26 -15.20
CA SER A 852 -25.57 -22.11 -16.64
C SER A 852 -24.18 -22.65 -16.99
N SER A 853 -23.84 -22.75 -18.28
CA SER A 853 -22.47 -23.07 -18.70
C SER A 853 -21.50 -22.07 -18.06
N SER A 854 -20.49 -22.58 -17.36
CA SER A 854 -19.67 -21.78 -16.45
C SER A 854 -18.18 -22.06 -16.64
N SER A 855 -17.34 -21.06 -16.35
CA SER A 855 -15.89 -21.25 -16.32
C SER A 855 -15.34 -21.28 -14.90
N VAL A 856 -14.32 -22.12 -14.69
CA VAL A 856 -13.55 -22.23 -13.46
C VAL A 856 -12.06 -22.12 -13.76
N GLY A 857 -11.27 -21.52 -12.89
CA GLY A 857 -9.89 -21.20 -13.22
C GLY A 857 -8.90 -21.15 -12.07
N ALA A 858 -7.64 -21.15 -12.44
CA ALA A 858 -6.50 -20.88 -11.58
C ALA A 858 -5.52 -20.04 -12.42
N ALA A 859 -5.23 -18.81 -12.00
CA ALA A 859 -4.68 -17.80 -12.90
C ALA A 859 -3.22 -18.09 -13.26
N ASN A 860 -2.39 -18.33 -12.25
CA ASN A 860 -0.94 -18.54 -12.39
C ASN A 860 -0.61 -20.03 -12.45
N ALA A 861 0.54 -20.38 -13.04
CA ALA A 861 0.97 -21.78 -13.20
C ALA A 861 1.12 -22.54 -11.86
N SER A 862 1.40 -21.83 -10.76
CA SER A 862 1.51 -22.41 -9.41
C SER A 862 0.17 -22.49 -8.67
N ASP A 863 -0.89 -21.88 -9.20
CA ASP A 863 -2.20 -21.89 -8.56
C ASP A 863 -2.89 -23.24 -8.77
N VAL A 864 -3.52 -23.75 -7.71
CA VAL A 864 -4.29 -24.99 -7.70
C VAL A 864 -5.65 -24.72 -7.07
N LEU A 865 -6.74 -24.97 -7.82
CA LEU A 865 -8.10 -24.97 -7.32
C LEU A 865 -8.64 -26.40 -7.26
N THR A 866 -8.81 -26.94 -6.06
CA THR A 866 -9.41 -28.28 -5.85
C THR A 866 -10.92 -28.16 -5.61
N LEU A 867 -11.72 -28.74 -6.49
CA LEU A 867 -13.15 -28.91 -6.30
C LEU A 867 -13.39 -30.30 -5.69
N GLY A 868 -13.52 -30.29 -4.36
CA GLY A 868 -13.71 -31.44 -3.50
C GLY A 868 -15.12 -32.04 -3.53
N GLY A 869 -16.13 -31.18 -3.68
CA GLY A 869 -17.52 -31.58 -3.82
C GLY A 869 -17.95 -31.82 -5.26
N ILE A 870 -19.17 -32.32 -5.45
CA ILE A 870 -19.73 -32.62 -6.78
C ILE A 870 -19.93 -31.31 -7.55
N VAL A 871 -19.36 -31.22 -8.75
CA VAL A 871 -19.76 -30.25 -9.77
C VAL A 871 -20.98 -30.81 -10.51
N SER A 872 -22.09 -30.07 -10.49
CA SER A 872 -23.39 -30.51 -11.04
C SER A 872 -23.98 -29.49 -12.00
N GLY A 873 -24.82 -29.92 -12.94
CA GLY A 873 -25.47 -29.02 -13.90
C GLY A 873 -25.99 -29.76 -15.13
N ALA A 874 -27.31 -29.87 -15.27
CA ALA A 874 -27.89 -30.53 -16.43
C ALA A 874 -27.65 -29.68 -17.69
N THR A 875 -27.10 -30.28 -18.74
CA THR A 875 -26.81 -29.66 -20.06
C THR A 875 -25.73 -28.57 -20.09
N PHE A 876 -25.27 -28.08 -18.95
CA PHE A 876 -24.29 -26.99 -18.85
C PHE A 876 -22.86 -27.48 -19.03
N GLY A 877 -22.09 -26.73 -19.82
CA GLY A 877 -20.68 -27.02 -20.09
C GLY A 877 -19.73 -26.34 -19.11
N LEU A 878 -18.64 -27.01 -18.76
CA LEU A 878 -17.61 -26.53 -17.85
C LEU A 878 -16.36 -26.12 -18.63
N THR A 879 -15.94 -24.86 -18.50
CA THR A 879 -14.71 -24.35 -19.14
C THR A 879 -13.62 -24.12 -18.10
N LYS A 880 -12.50 -24.86 -18.19
CA LYS A 880 -11.29 -24.59 -17.43
C LYS A 880 -10.48 -23.49 -18.10
N VAL A 881 -10.16 -22.42 -17.36
CA VAL A 881 -9.36 -21.26 -17.79
C VAL A 881 -8.14 -21.01 -16.88
N GLY A 882 -7.23 -20.14 -17.31
CA GLY A 882 -6.01 -19.76 -16.55
C GLY A 882 -4.89 -20.81 -16.60
N ALA A 883 -3.65 -20.40 -16.29
CA ALA A 883 -2.46 -21.25 -16.48
C ALA A 883 -2.29 -22.34 -15.41
N GLY A 884 -2.96 -22.23 -14.27
CA GLY A 884 -2.87 -23.16 -13.15
C GLY A 884 -3.69 -24.44 -13.32
N THR A 885 -3.82 -25.19 -12.23
CA THR A 885 -4.49 -26.50 -12.20
C THR A 885 -5.86 -26.41 -11.53
N VAL A 886 -6.91 -26.96 -12.14
CA VAL A 886 -8.17 -27.28 -11.45
C VAL A 886 -8.24 -28.79 -11.26
N VAL A 887 -8.47 -29.23 -10.04
CA VAL A 887 -8.55 -30.64 -9.66
C VAL A 887 -9.97 -31.00 -9.29
N LEU A 888 -10.54 -32.02 -9.94
CA LEU A 888 -11.87 -32.55 -9.64
C LEU A 888 -11.74 -33.87 -8.90
N THR A 889 -12.10 -33.93 -7.61
CA THR A 889 -11.94 -35.17 -6.81
C THR A 889 -13.23 -35.93 -6.55
N ALA A 890 -14.39 -35.32 -6.79
CA ALA A 890 -15.70 -35.99 -6.68
C ALA A 890 -16.12 -36.68 -7.99
N ALA A 891 -17.20 -37.47 -7.92
CA ALA A 891 -17.91 -37.94 -9.12
C ALA A 891 -18.84 -36.82 -9.63
N ASN A 892 -18.37 -36.05 -10.60
CA ASN A 892 -19.09 -34.88 -11.11
C ASN A 892 -20.21 -35.29 -12.08
N SER A 893 -21.36 -34.62 -11.99
CA SER A 893 -22.60 -35.01 -12.68
C SER A 893 -23.08 -34.00 -13.72
N TYR A 894 -22.33 -32.92 -13.98
CA TYR A 894 -22.64 -31.99 -15.06
C TYR A 894 -22.54 -32.68 -16.43
N SER A 895 -23.50 -32.46 -17.31
CA SER A 895 -23.66 -33.29 -18.53
C SER A 895 -23.32 -32.59 -19.85
N GLY A 896 -23.03 -31.28 -19.83
CA GLY A 896 -22.55 -30.54 -21.00
C GLY A 896 -21.07 -30.75 -21.29
N ALA A 897 -20.57 -30.15 -22.36
CA ALA A 897 -19.17 -30.30 -22.79
C ALA A 897 -18.17 -29.71 -21.78
N THR A 898 -17.02 -30.37 -21.63
CA THR A 898 -15.86 -29.89 -20.88
C THR A 898 -14.85 -29.27 -21.85
N THR A 899 -14.45 -28.02 -21.63
CA THR A 899 -13.44 -27.33 -22.44
C THR A 899 -12.27 -26.91 -21.55
N VAL A 900 -11.02 -27.14 -21.99
CA VAL A 900 -9.81 -26.71 -21.28
C VAL A 900 -9.06 -25.74 -22.19
N THR A 901 -9.13 -24.45 -21.88
CA THR A 901 -8.53 -23.38 -22.71
C THR A 901 -7.11 -23.01 -22.25
N GLY A 902 -6.75 -23.35 -21.02
CA GLY A 902 -5.41 -23.11 -20.47
C GLY A 902 -5.12 -23.93 -19.22
N GLY A 903 -3.83 -24.13 -18.95
CA GLY A 903 -3.34 -24.87 -17.78
C GLY A 903 -3.79 -26.33 -17.77
N THR A 904 -4.02 -26.88 -16.57
CA THR A 904 -4.40 -28.29 -16.41
C THR A 904 -5.81 -28.44 -15.81
N LEU A 905 -6.65 -29.26 -16.41
CA LEU A 905 -7.82 -29.85 -15.72
C LEU A 905 -7.47 -31.28 -15.32
N GLN A 906 -7.43 -31.58 -14.03
CA GLN A 906 -7.06 -32.88 -13.49
C GLN A 906 -8.28 -33.60 -12.90
N LEU A 907 -8.48 -34.86 -13.30
CA LEU A 907 -9.45 -35.76 -12.70
C LEU A 907 -8.78 -36.63 -11.64
N GLY A 908 -9.26 -36.55 -10.40
CA GLY A 908 -8.68 -37.24 -9.24
C GLY A 908 -7.44 -36.57 -8.68
N ASN A 909 -7.02 -37.00 -7.49
CA ASN A 909 -5.81 -36.53 -6.81
C ASN A 909 -5.04 -37.68 -6.12
N GLY A 910 -4.89 -38.80 -6.83
CA GLY A 910 -4.24 -40.02 -6.36
C GLY A 910 -5.13 -40.96 -5.53
N GLY A 911 -6.42 -40.67 -5.41
CA GLY A 911 -7.43 -41.56 -4.83
C GLY A 911 -8.25 -42.32 -5.90
N THR A 912 -9.36 -42.94 -5.50
CA THR A 912 -10.27 -43.73 -6.36
C THR A 912 -11.50 -42.95 -6.85
N THR A 913 -11.46 -41.62 -6.73
CA THR A 913 -12.57 -40.73 -7.10
C THR A 913 -12.04 -39.56 -7.92
N GLY A 914 -12.93 -38.91 -8.68
CA GLY A 914 -12.58 -37.82 -9.59
C GLY A 914 -12.98 -38.17 -11.02
N THR A 915 -14.25 -38.02 -11.34
CA THR A 915 -14.81 -38.31 -12.67
C THR A 915 -15.69 -37.17 -13.16
N ILE A 916 -15.95 -37.12 -14.47
CA ILE A 916 -16.96 -36.25 -15.09
C ILE A 916 -18.10 -37.12 -15.61
N ALA A 917 -19.26 -36.54 -15.95
CA ALA A 917 -20.38 -37.33 -16.45
C ALA A 917 -20.01 -38.05 -17.75
N THR A 918 -20.49 -39.29 -17.91
CA THR A 918 -20.16 -40.17 -19.04
C THR A 918 -20.60 -39.63 -20.41
N THR A 919 -21.46 -38.60 -20.44
CA THR A 919 -21.91 -37.93 -21.67
C THR A 919 -21.10 -36.67 -22.02
N SER A 920 -20.20 -36.22 -21.15
CA SER A 920 -19.46 -34.96 -21.34
C SER A 920 -18.29 -35.15 -22.32
N THR A 921 -18.34 -34.49 -23.48
CA THR A 921 -17.20 -34.44 -24.41
C THR A 921 -16.09 -33.54 -23.86
N VAL A 922 -14.84 -33.79 -24.23
CA VAL A 922 -13.69 -33.00 -23.77
C VAL A 922 -13.01 -32.32 -24.95
N THR A 923 -12.83 -31.00 -24.90
CA THR A 923 -12.03 -30.24 -25.85
C THR A 923 -10.85 -29.61 -25.13
N VAL A 924 -9.62 -29.88 -25.58
CA VAL A 924 -8.39 -29.33 -24.99
C VAL A 924 -7.75 -28.41 -26.02
N GLU A 925 -7.63 -27.12 -25.71
CA GLU A 925 -7.06 -26.13 -26.62
C GLU A 925 -5.53 -26.11 -26.57
N THR A 926 -4.90 -25.38 -27.50
CA THR A 926 -3.44 -25.30 -27.61
C THR A 926 -2.78 -24.89 -26.29
N GLY A 927 -1.84 -25.71 -25.82
CA GLY A 927 -1.08 -25.44 -24.58
C GLY A 927 -1.80 -25.83 -23.29
N ALA A 928 -3.05 -26.30 -23.34
CA ALA A 928 -3.75 -26.88 -22.21
C ALA A 928 -3.51 -28.39 -22.08
N VAL A 929 -3.75 -28.92 -20.88
CA VAL A 929 -3.61 -30.35 -20.55
C VAL A 929 -4.87 -30.86 -19.85
N PHE A 930 -5.37 -32.01 -20.30
CA PHE A 930 -6.34 -32.81 -19.55
C PHE A 930 -5.63 -33.97 -18.87
N ALA A 931 -5.62 -33.98 -17.54
CA ALA A 931 -4.86 -34.93 -16.73
C ALA A 931 -5.78 -35.89 -15.97
N VAL A 932 -5.31 -37.11 -15.74
CA VAL A 932 -5.96 -38.11 -14.90
C VAL A 932 -4.98 -38.56 -13.83
N ASN A 933 -5.41 -38.52 -12.58
CA ASN A 933 -4.65 -38.87 -11.39
C ASN A 933 -5.51 -39.70 -10.43
N GLN A 934 -5.77 -40.95 -10.79
CA GLN A 934 -6.46 -41.91 -9.91
C GLN A 934 -5.55 -43.11 -9.60
N SER A 935 -5.79 -43.74 -8.45
CA SER A 935 -5.03 -44.92 -8.00
C SER A 935 -5.50 -46.24 -8.61
N ASP A 936 -6.71 -46.28 -9.15
CA ASP A 936 -7.37 -47.46 -9.72
C ASP A 936 -7.81 -47.22 -11.17
N ALA A 937 -8.48 -48.22 -11.75
CA ALA A 937 -9.04 -48.08 -13.08
C ALA A 937 -10.16 -47.02 -13.06
N VAL A 938 -10.04 -46.03 -13.93
CA VAL A 938 -11.00 -44.92 -14.02
C VAL A 938 -12.35 -45.47 -14.48
N ALA A 939 -13.36 -45.43 -13.60
CA ALA A 939 -14.70 -45.92 -13.92
C ALA A 939 -15.59 -44.84 -14.56
N GLN A 940 -15.08 -44.08 -15.54
CA GLN A 940 -15.90 -43.15 -16.31
C GLN A 940 -16.63 -43.91 -17.42
N GLY A 941 -17.66 -44.67 -17.07
CA GLY A 941 -18.50 -45.43 -18.01
C GLY A 941 -17.83 -46.60 -18.76
N THR A 942 -16.51 -46.77 -18.68
CA THR A 942 -15.58 -47.51 -19.58
C THR A 942 -14.90 -46.65 -20.67
N ASP A 943 -14.43 -45.46 -20.25
CA ASP A 943 -13.17 -44.78 -20.62
C ASP A 943 -13.09 -44.07 -21.99
N PHE A 944 -13.73 -42.89 -22.03
CA PHE A 944 -13.83 -41.97 -23.18
C PHE A 944 -14.32 -42.65 -24.48
N SER A 945 -15.07 -43.75 -24.33
CA SER A 945 -15.75 -44.50 -25.41
C SER A 945 -17.02 -43.77 -25.91
N ALA A 946 -17.76 -43.15 -25.00
CA ALA A 946 -19.02 -42.47 -25.31
C ALA A 946 -18.83 -40.98 -25.65
N ALA A 947 -17.69 -40.39 -25.23
CA ALA A 947 -17.42 -38.97 -25.36
C ALA A 947 -15.92 -38.74 -25.63
N ALA A 948 -15.61 -38.29 -26.85
CA ALA A 948 -14.23 -38.15 -27.31
C ALA A 948 -13.50 -36.94 -26.71
N ILE A 949 -12.17 -37.07 -26.61
CA ILE A 949 -11.22 -35.97 -26.35
C ILE A 949 -10.75 -35.40 -27.69
N THR A 950 -10.89 -34.09 -27.89
CA THR A 950 -10.56 -33.38 -29.15
C THR A 950 -9.77 -32.11 -28.88
N GLY A 951 -9.27 -31.43 -29.92
CA GLY A 951 -8.60 -30.12 -29.82
C GLY A 951 -7.08 -30.19 -30.07
N ALA A 952 -6.35 -29.11 -29.77
CA ALA A 952 -4.90 -29.01 -30.02
C ALA A 952 -4.02 -29.19 -28.77
N GLY A 953 -4.65 -29.38 -27.61
CA GLY A 953 -3.98 -29.60 -26.32
C GLY A 953 -3.66 -31.06 -26.02
N GLY A 954 -2.97 -31.27 -24.90
CA GLY A 954 -2.40 -32.56 -24.51
C GLY A 954 -3.23 -33.34 -23.49
N VAL A 955 -2.87 -34.61 -23.33
CA VAL A 955 -3.46 -35.54 -22.33
C VAL A 955 -2.35 -36.09 -21.44
N ALA A 956 -2.62 -36.22 -20.14
CA ALA A 956 -1.65 -36.74 -19.18
C ALA A 956 -2.26 -37.83 -18.28
N GLN A 957 -1.65 -39.01 -18.24
CA GLN A 957 -1.91 -40.03 -17.23
C GLN A 957 -0.85 -39.92 -16.13
N THR A 958 -1.26 -39.63 -14.91
CA THR A 958 -0.36 -39.25 -13.80
C THR A 958 -0.59 -40.04 -12.53
N GLY A 959 -1.73 -40.71 -12.42
CA GLY A 959 -2.06 -41.60 -11.29
C GLY A 959 -1.54 -43.02 -11.49
N ALA A 960 -1.46 -43.79 -10.41
CA ALA A 960 -0.99 -45.19 -10.45
C ALA A 960 -1.98 -46.17 -11.11
N GLY A 961 -3.23 -45.73 -11.31
CA GLY A 961 -4.31 -46.51 -11.89
C GLY A 961 -4.25 -46.65 -13.41
N SER A 962 -5.37 -47.07 -14.01
CA SER A 962 -5.49 -47.29 -15.46
C SER A 962 -6.52 -46.33 -16.07
N THR A 963 -6.14 -45.64 -17.15
CA THR A 963 -7.04 -44.84 -17.99
C THR A 963 -7.11 -45.47 -19.38
N THR A 964 -8.29 -45.70 -19.92
CA THR A 964 -8.45 -46.17 -21.31
C THR A 964 -8.89 -45.03 -22.23
N LEU A 965 -8.49 -45.09 -23.50
CA LEU A 965 -8.99 -44.23 -24.58
C LEU A 965 -9.54 -45.15 -25.68
N SER A 966 -10.87 -45.26 -25.76
CA SER A 966 -11.54 -46.41 -26.39
C SER A 966 -12.39 -46.13 -27.64
N THR A 967 -12.14 -45.05 -28.38
CA THR A 967 -12.79 -44.78 -29.70
C THR A 967 -11.81 -44.35 -30.80
N THR A 968 -12.23 -44.40 -32.07
CA THR A 968 -11.56 -43.71 -33.20
C THR A 968 -11.78 -42.20 -33.22
N ALA A 969 -12.56 -41.65 -32.27
CA ALA A 969 -12.95 -40.25 -32.24
C ALA A 969 -12.03 -39.37 -31.38
N ASN A 970 -11.12 -39.94 -30.57
CA ASN A 970 -10.12 -39.17 -29.84
C ASN A 970 -9.09 -38.58 -30.81
N SER A 971 -9.29 -37.31 -31.18
CA SER A 971 -8.60 -36.62 -32.27
C SER A 971 -7.79 -35.40 -31.80
N TYR A 972 -7.54 -35.30 -30.49
CA TYR A 972 -6.68 -34.23 -29.97
C TYR A 972 -5.27 -34.32 -30.57
N SER A 973 -4.60 -33.18 -30.79
CA SER A 973 -3.29 -33.13 -31.45
C SER A 973 -2.11 -32.65 -30.61
N GLY A 974 -2.34 -32.29 -29.36
CA GLY A 974 -1.25 -32.08 -28.41
C GLY A 974 -0.61 -33.40 -27.97
N GLY A 975 0.51 -33.28 -27.26
CA GLY A 975 1.26 -34.44 -26.78
C GLY A 975 0.49 -35.25 -25.72
N THR A 976 0.83 -36.54 -25.62
CA THR A 976 0.32 -37.43 -24.58
C THR A 976 1.46 -37.79 -23.63
N SER A 977 1.26 -37.66 -22.32
CA SER A 977 2.26 -38.08 -21.33
C SER A 977 1.69 -39.19 -20.44
N VAL A 978 2.47 -40.24 -20.20
CA VAL A 978 2.19 -41.27 -19.21
C VAL A 978 3.29 -41.22 -18.18
N ARG A 979 2.97 -40.67 -17.01
CA ARG A 979 3.94 -40.43 -15.93
C ARG A 979 3.94 -41.55 -14.89
N ASN A 980 2.78 -42.18 -14.69
CA ASN A 980 2.57 -43.28 -13.75
C ASN A 980 1.37 -44.11 -14.23
N GLY A 981 1.25 -45.35 -13.76
CA GLY A 981 0.11 -46.22 -14.07
C GLY A 981 0.00 -46.60 -15.56
N GLU A 982 -1.19 -47.05 -15.98
CA GLU A 982 -1.48 -47.54 -17.33
C GLU A 982 -2.32 -46.52 -18.12
N LEU A 983 -1.90 -46.19 -19.34
CA LEU A 983 -2.74 -45.60 -20.38
C LEU A 983 -3.01 -46.65 -21.45
N ARG A 984 -4.26 -47.06 -21.61
CA ARG A 984 -4.69 -48.11 -22.53
C ARG A 984 -5.39 -47.54 -23.76
N VAL A 985 -4.99 -47.92 -24.96
CA VAL A 985 -5.56 -47.45 -26.23
C VAL A 985 -6.23 -48.63 -26.93
N THR A 986 -7.57 -48.61 -27.02
CA THR A 986 -8.35 -49.73 -27.61
C THR A 986 -9.10 -49.38 -28.89
N GLY A 987 -9.01 -48.13 -29.34
CA GLY A 987 -9.49 -47.62 -30.62
C GLY A 987 -8.39 -46.81 -31.30
N GLY A 988 -8.30 -45.50 -31.04
CA GLY A 988 -7.10 -44.76 -31.37
C GLY A 988 -7.01 -43.31 -30.87
N ILE A 989 -5.80 -42.80 -30.74
CA ILE A 989 -5.44 -41.39 -30.53
C ILE A 989 -4.83 -40.84 -31.83
N THR A 990 -5.66 -40.75 -32.87
CA THR A 990 -5.22 -40.57 -34.27
C THR A 990 -4.70 -39.17 -34.58
N GLY A 991 -5.16 -38.16 -33.83
CA GLY A 991 -4.68 -36.79 -33.94
C GLY A 991 -3.41 -36.50 -33.14
N ALA A 992 -3.04 -37.38 -32.19
CA ALA A 992 -2.13 -37.05 -31.09
C ALA A 992 -0.76 -36.58 -31.56
N GLY A 993 -0.22 -35.58 -30.84
CA GLY A 993 1.19 -35.21 -30.93
C GLY A 993 2.08 -36.31 -30.32
N ALA A 994 3.34 -35.99 -30.04
CA ALA A 994 4.27 -36.96 -29.45
C ALA A 994 3.69 -37.60 -28.17
N VAL A 995 3.82 -38.92 -28.05
CA VAL A 995 3.43 -39.71 -26.88
C VAL A 995 4.70 -40.05 -26.10
N THR A 996 4.78 -39.65 -24.84
CA THR A 996 5.92 -39.92 -23.96
C THR A 996 5.48 -40.79 -22.79
N VAL A 997 6.21 -41.86 -22.51
CA VAL A 997 5.95 -42.80 -21.41
C VAL A 997 7.14 -42.77 -20.47
N GLY A 998 6.94 -42.61 -19.17
CA GLY A 998 8.04 -42.58 -18.19
C GLY A 998 8.80 -41.25 -18.19
N GLU A 999 8.15 -40.18 -17.74
CA GLU A 999 8.76 -38.83 -17.60
C GLU A 999 9.37 -38.56 -16.21
N THR A 1000 9.00 -39.33 -15.17
CA THR A 1000 9.47 -39.12 -13.79
C THR A 1000 10.22 -40.37 -13.31
N GLY A 1001 11.38 -40.22 -12.65
CA GLY A 1001 12.38 -41.27 -12.36
C GLY A 1001 11.94 -42.45 -11.49
N GLY A 1002 10.94 -43.22 -11.95
CA GLY A 1002 10.42 -44.42 -11.30
C GLY A 1002 11.28 -45.67 -11.56
N THR A 1003 11.22 -46.61 -10.62
CA THR A 1003 11.66 -48.01 -10.81
C THR A 1003 10.58 -48.79 -11.58
N LEU A 1004 10.96 -49.88 -12.27
CA LEU A 1004 10.04 -50.72 -13.07
C LEU A 1004 8.79 -51.21 -12.28
N THR A 1005 8.85 -51.25 -10.95
CA THR A 1005 7.74 -51.65 -10.07
C THR A 1005 6.56 -50.65 -10.04
N ASN A 1006 6.79 -49.39 -10.43
CA ASN A 1006 5.78 -48.33 -10.54
C ASN A 1006 5.82 -47.73 -11.96
N ALA A 1007 6.09 -48.57 -12.97
CA ALA A 1007 6.33 -48.09 -14.33
C ALA A 1007 5.11 -47.38 -14.92
N ALA A 1008 5.37 -46.36 -15.73
CA ALA A 1008 4.40 -45.84 -16.68
C ALA A 1008 4.21 -46.87 -17.81
N ILE A 1009 2.98 -47.25 -18.07
CA ILE A 1009 2.61 -48.29 -19.04
C ILE A 1009 1.76 -47.67 -20.13
N LEU A 1010 2.17 -47.81 -21.39
CA LEU A 1010 1.32 -47.57 -22.55
C LEU A 1010 0.88 -48.92 -23.12
N ALA A 1011 -0.42 -49.15 -23.12
CA ALA A 1011 -1.02 -50.43 -23.49
C ALA A 1011 -1.94 -50.33 -24.71
N GLY A 1012 -2.01 -51.39 -25.51
CA GLY A 1012 -3.03 -51.58 -26.54
C GLY A 1012 -4.31 -52.25 -26.03
N ALA A 1013 -5.12 -52.81 -26.92
CA ALA A 1013 -6.38 -53.43 -26.55
C ALA A 1013 -6.19 -54.78 -25.82
N GLY A 1014 -7.02 -55.07 -24.81
CA GLY A 1014 -6.93 -56.32 -24.02
C GLY A 1014 -7.78 -57.49 -24.55
N ASN A 1015 -8.28 -57.44 -25.79
CA ASN A 1015 -9.05 -58.54 -26.39
C ASN A 1015 -8.83 -58.59 -27.92
N GLY A 1016 -8.49 -59.78 -28.44
CA GLY A 1016 -7.85 -60.05 -29.74
C GLY A 1016 -8.63 -59.76 -31.02
N THR A 1017 -9.52 -58.76 -31.05
CA THR A 1017 -10.17 -58.26 -32.27
C THR A 1017 -10.10 -56.73 -32.42
N THR A 1018 -9.75 -56.00 -31.37
CA THR A 1018 -9.61 -54.54 -31.43
C THR A 1018 -8.15 -54.12 -31.56
N THR A 1019 -7.90 -53.14 -32.44
CA THR A 1019 -6.57 -52.54 -32.65
C THR A 1019 -6.56 -51.15 -32.03
N GLY A 1020 -5.65 -50.89 -31.09
CA GLY A 1020 -5.31 -49.54 -30.66
C GLY A 1020 -4.45 -48.85 -31.71
N VAL A 1021 -4.74 -47.59 -32.03
CA VAL A 1021 -3.99 -46.79 -33.02
C VAL A 1021 -3.42 -45.53 -32.37
N ILE A 1022 -2.14 -45.23 -32.59
CA ILE A 1022 -1.48 -44.02 -32.12
C ILE A 1022 -1.01 -43.21 -33.34
N GLY A 1023 -1.48 -41.97 -33.46
CA GLY A 1023 -1.12 -41.07 -34.56
C GLY A 1023 0.30 -40.49 -34.45
N GLY A 1024 0.73 -40.17 -33.23
CA GLY A 1024 2.00 -39.49 -32.93
C GLY A 1024 3.18 -40.43 -32.67
N ALA A 1025 4.40 -39.86 -32.68
CA ALA A 1025 5.62 -40.60 -32.36
C ALA A 1025 5.63 -41.00 -30.88
N VAL A 1026 5.99 -42.25 -30.57
CA VAL A 1026 6.03 -42.80 -29.21
C VAL A 1026 7.46 -42.84 -28.70
N THR A 1027 7.70 -42.29 -27.52
CA THR A 1027 8.95 -42.38 -26.77
C THR A 1027 8.71 -43.08 -25.45
N VAL A 1028 9.39 -44.20 -25.21
CA VAL A 1028 9.26 -45.02 -24.00
C VAL A 1028 10.51 -44.87 -23.15
N GLY A 1029 10.37 -44.19 -22.03
CA GLY A 1029 11.43 -43.75 -21.12
C GLY A 1029 12.17 -42.51 -21.61
N SER A 1030 12.94 -41.91 -20.70
CA SER A 1030 13.76 -40.72 -20.98
C SER A 1030 15.00 -40.70 -20.07
N GLY A 1031 16.16 -41.14 -20.59
CA GLY A 1031 17.43 -41.15 -19.86
C GLY A 1031 17.42 -42.07 -18.63
N THR A 1032 16.99 -41.53 -17.47
CA THR A 1032 16.92 -42.24 -16.17
C THR A 1032 15.54 -42.80 -15.84
N SER A 1033 14.50 -42.41 -16.59
CA SER A 1033 13.12 -42.86 -16.37
C SER A 1033 12.79 -44.01 -17.32
N VAL A 1034 12.18 -45.08 -16.80
CA VAL A 1034 11.82 -46.28 -17.56
C VAL A 1034 10.31 -46.36 -17.76
N GLY A 1035 9.88 -46.88 -18.92
CA GLY A 1035 8.47 -47.12 -19.24
C GLY A 1035 8.26 -48.51 -19.84
N ILE A 1036 7.01 -48.94 -19.91
CA ILE A 1036 6.60 -50.21 -20.52
C ILE A 1036 5.66 -49.91 -21.69
N LEU A 1037 5.93 -50.52 -22.84
CA LEU A 1037 5.03 -50.56 -23.99
C LEU A 1037 4.50 -51.99 -24.16
N THR A 1038 3.18 -52.16 -24.17
CA THR A 1038 2.54 -53.48 -24.32
C THR A 1038 1.40 -53.44 -25.33
N PRO A 1039 1.19 -54.50 -26.14
CA PRO A 1039 0.10 -54.56 -27.11
C PRO A 1039 -1.28 -54.80 -26.46
N GLY A 1040 -1.32 -55.16 -25.17
CA GLY A 1040 -2.55 -55.41 -24.40
C GLY A 1040 -2.42 -55.07 -22.90
N ALA A 1041 -3.52 -55.20 -22.16
CA ALA A 1041 -3.60 -54.76 -20.76
C ALA A 1041 -2.60 -55.50 -19.84
N SER A 1042 -1.92 -54.78 -18.95
CA SER A 1042 -0.88 -55.35 -18.07
C SER A 1042 -1.45 -56.26 -16.97
N SER A 1043 -2.77 -56.21 -16.71
CA SER A 1043 -3.46 -56.90 -15.61
C SER A 1043 -4.20 -58.18 -16.02
N VAL A 1044 -4.29 -58.51 -17.32
CA VAL A 1044 -5.07 -59.65 -17.82
C VAL A 1044 -4.16 -60.59 -18.61
N ASN A 1045 -3.69 -61.65 -17.96
CA ASN A 1045 -2.67 -62.58 -18.48
C ASN A 1045 -3.20 -63.59 -19.54
N THR A 1046 -4.25 -63.25 -20.29
CA THR A 1046 -4.98 -64.22 -21.13
C THR A 1046 -5.47 -63.75 -22.51
N ALA A 1047 -5.29 -62.49 -22.92
CA ALA A 1047 -5.61 -62.04 -24.29
C ALA A 1047 -4.89 -60.73 -24.67
N ASN A 1048 -3.89 -60.80 -25.55
CA ASN A 1048 -3.14 -59.62 -26.00
C ASN A 1048 -3.70 -59.14 -27.35
N GLY A 1049 -4.11 -57.87 -27.46
CA GLY A 1049 -4.62 -57.25 -28.70
C GLY A 1049 -3.52 -56.65 -29.57
N THR A 1050 -3.86 -55.77 -30.54
CA THR A 1050 -2.87 -55.10 -31.41
C THR A 1050 -2.74 -53.62 -31.06
N LEU A 1051 -1.52 -53.08 -31.03
CA LEU A 1051 -1.24 -51.64 -30.95
C LEU A 1051 -0.48 -51.19 -32.20
N THR A 1052 -1.01 -50.22 -32.95
CA THR A 1052 -0.43 -49.68 -34.18
C THR A 1052 0.02 -48.23 -33.97
N ILE A 1053 1.26 -47.89 -34.32
CA ILE A 1053 1.82 -46.54 -34.31
C ILE A 1053 1.97 -46.08 -35.76
N THR A 1054 1.28 -45.02 -36.17
CA THR A 1054 1.19 -44.57 -37.57
C THR A 1054 2.05 -43.36 -37.90
N ALA A 1055 2.84 -42.84 -36.94
CA ALA A 1055 3.71 -41.68 -37.16
C ALA A 1055 4.75 -41.92 -38.27
N ALA A 1056 5.02 -40.89 -39.08
CA ALA A 1056 6.06 -40.94 -40.10
C ALA A 1056 7.46 -40.65 -39.49
N GLY A 1057 8.52 -41.21 -40.06
CA GLY A 1057 9.90 -40.98 -39.61
C GLY A 1057 10.28 -41.86 -38.41
N THR A 1058 10.85 -41.28 -37.35
CA THR A 1058 11.17 -42.00 -36.10
C THR A 1058 9.92 -42.14 -35.24
N ALA A 1059 9.20 -43.24 -35.43
CA ALA A 1059 7.86 -43.43 -34.88
C ALA A 1059 7.86 -44.06 -33.48
N LEU A 1060 8.85 -44.91 -33.18
CA LEU A 1060 9.02 -45.52 -31.85
C LEU A 1060 10.48 -45.38 -31.40
N THR A 1061 10.68 -44.78 -30.24
CA THR A 1061 11.95 -44.72 -29.54
C THR A 1061 11.78 -45.38 -28.18
N VAL A 1062 12.63 -46.35 -27.85
CA VAL A 1062 12.65 -47.01 -26.53
C VAL A 1062 14.00 -46.74 -25.90
N ALA A 1063 14.00 -45.94 -24.83
CA ALA A 1063 15.21 -45.60 -24.11
C ALA A 1063 15.79 -46.83 -23.37
N THR A 1064 17.10 -46.81 -23.13
CA THR A 1064 17.79 -47.84 -22.35
C THR A 1064 17.09 -48.09 -21.00
N GLY A 1065 16.84 -49.36 -20.66
CA GLY A 1065 16.16 -49.76 -19.42
C GLY A 1065 14.63 -49.78 -19.48
N SER A 1066 14.01 -49.15 -20.48
CA SER A 1066 12.57 -49.34 -20.78
C SER A 1066 12.31 -50.70 -21.42
N GLN A 1067 11.06 -51.16 -21.32
CA GLN A 1067 10.66 -52.48 -21.80
C GLN A 1067 9.60 -52.38 -22.90
N ILE A 1068 9.76 -53.23 -23.91
CA ILE A 1068 8.64 -53.67 -24.74
C ILE A 1068 8.17 -55.01 -24.20
N GLN A 1069 6.93 -55.10 -23.73
CA GLN A 1069 6.38 -56.29 -23.11
C GLN A 1069 5.25 -56.86 -23.97
N LEU A 1070 5.39 -58.11 -24.43
CA LEU A 1070 4.37 -58.76 -25.28
C LEU A 1070 3.57 -59.84 -24.54
N GLY A 1071 4.07 -60.34 -23.40
CA GLY A 1071 3.31 -61.14 -22.43
C GLY A 1071 2.66 -62.41 -22.98
N ILE A 1072 3.37 -63.20 -23.78
CA ILE A 1072 2.85 -64.43 -24.39
C ILE A 1072 2.69 -65.51 -23.31
N THR A 1073 1.49 -66.11 -23.23
CA THR A 1073 1.11 -67.03 -22.14
C THR A 1073 0.62 -68.40 -22.60
N THR A 1074 0.39 -68.58 -23.90
CA THR A 1074 -0.01 -69.85 -24.52
C THR A 1074 0.89 -70.19 -25.70
N PRO A 1075 1.49 -71.38 -25.77
CA PRO A 1075 2.19 -71.81 -26.97
C PRO A 1075 1.15 -72.11 -28.08
N THR A 1076 1.42 -71.66 -29.31
CA THR A 1076 0.66 -71.97 -30.53
C THR A 1076 0.87 -73.43 -30.91
N THR A 1077 0.29 -74.39 -30.18
CA THR A 1077 0.42 -75.82 -30.51
C THR A 1077 -0.54 -76.28 -31.61
N ALA A 1078 -0.93 -75.40 -32.53
CA ALA A 1078 -1.52 -75.84 -33.79
C ALA A 1078 -0.38 -76.25 -34.74
N ALA A 1079 0.30 -77.35 -34.40
CA ALA A 1079 1.00 -78.09 -35.43
C ALA A 1079 -0.01 -78.43 -36.52
N PRO A 1080 0.30 -78.29 -37.83
CA PRO A 1080 -0.57 -78.78 -38.87
C PRO A 1080 -0.81 -80.26 -38.58
N THR A 1081 -2.05 -80.67 -38.31
CA THR A 1081 -2.43 -82.06 -38.04
C THR A 1081 -2.36 -82.94 -39.30
N GLY A 1082 -1.43 -82.62 -40.19
CA GLY A 1082 -1.20 -83.26 -41.48
C GLY A 1082 0.29 -83.53 -41.71
N TYR A 1083 1.02 -84.06 -40.73
CA TYR A 1083 2.27 -84.76 -41.04
C TYR A 1083 1.93 -86.09 -41.73
N PHE A 1084 1.77 -86.03 -43.06
CA PHE A 1084 2.28 -86.97 -44.05
C PHE A 1084 2.48 -88.44 -43.61
N ASN A 1085 1.45 -89.06 -43.04
CA ASN A 1085 1.43 -90.51 -42.82
C ASN A 1085 0.91 -91.18 -44.09
N GLY A 1086 1.78 -91.25 -45.10
CA GLY A 1086 1.51 -91.85 -46.40
C GLY A 1086 2.68 -92.71 -46.83
N VAL A 1087 2.39 -93.77 -47.56
CA VAL A 1087 3.40 -94.63 -48.17
C VAL A 1087 4.12 -93.83 -49.26
N PHE A 1088 5.39 -93.48 -49.05
CA PHE A 1088 6.21 -92.77 -50.04
C PHE A 1088 6.86 -93.76 -50.99
N ASN A 1089 6.91 -93.44 -52.27
CA ASN A 1089 7.44 -94.35 -53.29
C ASN A 1089 8.32 -93.55 -54.26
N ASP A 1090 9.61 -93.88 -54.35
CA ASP A 1090 10.55 -93.22 -55.27
C ASP A 1090 10.56 -93.86 -56.67
N GLY A 1091 9.63 -94.81 -56.90
CA GLY A 1091 9.54 -95.61 -58.11
C GLY A 1091 10.36 -96.90 -58.06
N ALA A 1092 11.20 -97.12 -57.04
CA ALA A 1092 11.97 -98.35 -56.82
C ALA A 1092 11.73 -98.97 -55.42
N ASN A 1093 11.45 -98.16 -54.41
CA ASN A 1093 11.25 -98.59 -53.03
C ASN A 1093 10.11 -97.84 -52.34
N THR A 1094 9.49 -98.55 -51.40
CA THR A 1094 8.38 -98.08 -50.59
C THR A 1094 8.86 -97.72 -49.18
N TYR A 1095 8.67 -96.48 -48.75
CA TYR A 1095 9.12 -95.96 -47.45
C TYR A 1095 7.92 -95.66 -46.54
N THR A 1096 8.02 -96.10 -45.29
CA THR A 1096 6.93 -96.00 -44.29
C THR A 1096 6.94 -94.69 -43.52
N ASN A 1097 7.98 -93.87 -43.68
CA ASN A 1097 8.04 -92.52 -43.15
C ASN A 1097 8.80 -91.62 -44.15
N ALA A 1098 8.54 -90.32 -44.10
CA ALA A 1098 9.14 -89.35 -45.00
C ALA A 1098 10.67 -89.27 -44.86
N LYS A 1099 11.20 -89.53 -43.66
CA LYS A 1099 12.64 -89.50 -43.38
C LYS A 1099 13.40 -90.52 -44.24
N ASP A 1100 12.94 -91.76 -44.27
CA ASP A 1100 13.61 -92.82 -45.04
C ASP A 1100 13.51 -92.58 -46.56
N TYR A 1101 12.42 -91.96 -47.04
CA TYR A 1101 12.26 -91.55 -48.44
C TYR A 1101 13.25 -90.43 -48.84
N PHE A 1102 13.41 -89.42 -47.99
CA PHE A 1102 14.31 -88.30 -48.28
C PHE A 1102 15.79 -88.64 -48.06
N ASP A 1103 16.12 -89.54 -47.12
CA ASP A 1103 17.47 -90.07 -46.94
C ASP A 1103 17.93 -90.90 -48.15
N ALA A 1104 17.01 -91.60 -48.83
CA ALA A 1104 17.31 -92.42 -50.01
C ALA A 1104 17.56 -91.62 -51.30
N LEU A 1105 17.09 -90.37 -51.37
CA LEU A 1105 17.29 -89.48 -52.53
C LEU A 1105 18.71 -88.87 -52.58
N GLY A 1106 19.53 -89.06 -51.55
CA GLY A 1106 20.91 -88.56 -51.47
C GLY A 1106 21.02 -87.05 -51.26
N ALA A 1107 22.25 -86.57 -51.04
CA ALA A 1107 22.64 -85.26 -50.47
C ALA A 1107 22.20 -83.97 -51.22
N GLY A 1108 21.18 -84.01 -52.08
CA GLY A 1108 20.55 -82.86 -52.71
C GLY A 1108 19.21 -82.42 -52.09
N ALA A 1109 18.72 -83.10 -51.04
CA ALA A 1109 17.40 -82.85 -50.45
C ALA A 1109 17.35 -81.81 -49.32
N ASP A 1110 18.48 -81.18 -48.95
CA ASP A 1110 18.51 -80.08 -47.96
C ASP A 1110 17.88 -78.77 -48.47
N ALA A 1111 17.50 -78.70 -49.74
CA ALA A 1111 16.89 -77.50 -50.33
C ALA A 1111 15.37 -77.36 -50.03
N TYR A 1112 14.70 -78.41 -49.54
CA TYR A 1112 13.26 -78.35 -49.22
C TYR A 1112 12.98 -77.97 -47.76
N THR A 1113 13.97 -78.07 -46.86
CA THR A 1113 13.87 -77.65 -45.45
C THR A 1113 14.41 -76.24 -45.20
N LYS A 1114 15.21 -75.67 -46.12
CA LYS A 1114 15.71 -74.27 -46.03
C LYS A 1114 15.32 -73.40 -47.22
N GLY A 1115 14.08 -73.55 -47.70
CA GLY A 1115 13.51 -72.65 -48.69
C GLY A 1115 13.43 -71.23 -48.15
N ALA A 1116 13.98 -70.27 -48.90
CA ALA A 1116 13.84 -68.83 -48.70
C ALA A 1116 12.42 -68.47 -48.24
N PRO A 1117 12.23 -67.45 -47.37
CA PRO A 1117 10.95 -67.17 -46.72
C PRO A 1117 9.91 -66.83 -47.78
N SER A 1118 9.20 -67.85 -48.26
CA SER A 1118 7.97 -67.70 -49.00
C SER A 1118 6.92 -67.26 -47.98
N ALA A 1119 6.06 -66.34 -48.37
CA ALA A 1119 5.24 -65.51 -47.49
C ALA A 1119 4.16 -66.24 -46.64
N ALA A 1120 4.31 -67.53 -46.33
CA ALA A 1120 3.22 -68.37 -45.81
C ALA A 1120 3.63 -69.54 -44.88
N THR A 1121 4.75 -69.50 -44.16
CA THR A 1121 5.07 -70.51 -43.12
C THR A 1121 5.24 -69.88 -41.74
N ASN A 1122 4.47 -70.43 -40.78
CA ASN A 1122 4.16 -69.92 -39.44
C ASN A 1122 5.36 -69.96 -38.48
N HIS A 1123 6.15 -68.88 -38.41
CA HIS A 1123 7.18 -68.68 -37.38
C HIS A 1123 6.89 -67.43 -36.55
N ASP A 1124 7.19 -67.49 -35.26
CA ASP A 1124 7.19 -66.34 -34.36
C ASP A 1124 8.42 -65.47 -34.70
N PHE A 1125 8.27 -64.22 -35.16
CA PHE A 1125 9.40 -63.40 -35.66
C PHE A 1125 9.40 -61.95 -35.14
N ILE A 1126 10.57 -61.43 -34.74
CA ILE A 1126 10.77 -60.01 -34.44
C ILE A 1126 11.31 -59.31 -35.70
N ASN A 1127 10.54 -58.39 -36.30
CA ASN A 1127 11.01 -57.58 -37.42
C ASN A 1127 11.27 -56.11 -37.04
N LEU A 1128 12.55 -55.73 -37.05
CA LEU A 1128 13.00 -54.36 -36.82
C LEU A 1128 13.48 -53.64 -38.11
N ASN A 1129 13.40 -54.29 -39.28
CA ASN A 1129 13.93 -53.76 -40.55
C ASN A 1129 12.87 -53.75 -41.67
N GLY A 1130 12.71 -52.60 -42.36
CA GLY A 1130 11.86 -52.47 -43.55
C GLY A 1130 10.92 -51.27 -43.53
N ALA A 1131 10.14 -51.09 -44.62
CA ALA A 1131 9.21 -49.98 -44.77
C ALA A 1131 8.07 -49.99 -43.70
N SER A 1132 7.65 -51.17 -43.24
CA SER A 1132 6.78 -51.34 -42.06
C SER A 1132 7.52 -52.16 -41.01
N SER A 1133 7.95 -51.55 -39.91
CA SER A 1133 8.58 -52.29 -38.80
C SER A 1133 7.49 -52.90 -37.93
N THR A 1134 7.31 -54.21 -37.98
CA THR A 1134 6.29 -54.90 -37.18
C THR A 1134 6.96 -55.72 -36.09
N LEU A 1135 6.68 -55.40 -34.83
CA LEU A 1135 7.07 -56.20 -33.68
C LEU A 1135 5.88 -57.10 -33.29
N THR A 1136 5.86 -58.31 -33.84
CA THR A 1136 4.87 -59.34 -33.54
C THR A 1136 5.56 -60.52 -32.89
N VAL A 1137 4.85 -61.33 -32.11
CA VAL A 1137 5.24 -62.72 -31.83
C VAL A 1137 4.00 -63.56 -32.10
N GLY A 1138 3.92 -64.12 -33.30
CA GLY A 1138 2.74 -64.80 -33.84
C GLY A 1138 2.65 -64.74 -35.38
N ASP A 1139 1.79 -65.59 -35.95
CA ASP A 1139 1.68 -65.87 -37.38
C ASP A 1139 1.42 -64.64 -38.27
N ARG A 1140 2.02 -64.63 -39.47
CA ARG A 1140 2.00 -63.51 -40.42
C ARG A 1140 0.74 -63.47 -41.30
N ALA A 1141 -0.14 -64.48 -41.27
CA ALA A 1141 -1.15 -64.67 -42.31
C ALA A 1141 -2.57 -65.07 -41.84
N GLY A 1142 -3.34 -64.10 -41.36
CA GLY A 1142 -4.78 -64.03 -41.68
C GLY A 1142 -5.77 -64.95 -40.95
N ASP A 1143 -5.41 -65.54 -39.81
CA ASP A 1143 -6.27 -66.44 -39.03
C ASP A 1143 -6.45 -66.04 -37.54
N ALA A 1144 -7.55 -66.53 -36.98
CA ALA A 1144 -8.33 -65.94 -35.89
C ALA A 1144 -7.81 -66.24 -34.46
N PHE A 1145 -6.50 -66.31 -34.23
CA PHE A 1145 -5.93 -66.60 -32.91
C PHE A 1145 -5.16 -65.40 -32.34
N GLY A 1146 -5.83 -64.68 -31.42
CA GLY A 1146 -5.40 -63.40 -30.86
C GLY A 1146 -4.21 -63.48 -29.90
N GLN A 1147 -3.00 -63.37 -30.43
CA GLN A 1147 -1.78 -63.06 -29.68
C GLN A 1147 -1.23 -61.70 -30.10
N GLY A 1148 -0.82 -60.86 -29.15
CA GLY A 1148 -0.73 -59.42 -29.35
C GLY A 1148 0.47 -58.93 -30.16
N ALA A 1149 0.28 -57.83 -30.89
CA ALA A 1149 1.28 -57.25 -31.79
C ALA A 1149 1.46 -55.74 -31.57
N ILE A 1150 2.70 -55.26 -31.70
CA ILE A 1150 3.03 -53.83 -31.80
C ILE A 1150 3.46 -53.54 -33.24
N VAL A 1151 2.65 -52.80 -33.97
CA VAL A 1151 2.86 -52.49 -35.38
C VAL A 1151 3.36 -51.05 -35.51
N VAL A 1152 4.51 -50.83 -36.15
CA VAL A 1152 4.91 -49.49 -36.62
C VAL A 1152 4.59 -49.41 -38.11
N GLY A 1153 3.76 -48.45 -38.49
CA GLY A 1153 3.20 -48.33 -39.84
C GLY A 1153 4.24 -48.17 -40.95
N ALA A 1154 3.78 -48.29 -42.20
CA ALA A 1154 4.62 -48.36 -43.41
C ALA A 1154 5.49 -47.13 -43.76
N SER A 1155 5.41 -46.07 -42.94
CA SER A 1155 6.18 -44.83 -43.06
C SER A 1155 6.99 -44.52 -41.80
N GLY A 1156 6.95 -45.39 -40.79
CA GLY A 1156 7.59 -45.22 -39.49
C GLY A 1156 8.74 -46.22 -39.27
N SER A 1157 9.67 -45.84 -38.40
CA SER A 1157 10.83 -46.64 -38.01
C SER A 1157 10.96 -46.75 -36.49
N ILE A 1158 11.59 -47.83 -36.03
CA ILE A 1158 11.98 -48.04 -34.63
C ILE A 1158 13.45 -47.67 -34.49
N THR A 1159 13.81 -46.86 -33.49
CA THR A 1159 15.22 -46.61 -33.16
C THR A 1159 15.72 -47.72 -32.23
N VAL A 1160 16.71 -48.49 -32.70
CA VAL A 1160 17.40 -49.56 -31.94
C VAL A 1160 18.52 -48.94 -31.10
N GLN A 1161 18.54 -49.20 -29.79
CA GLN A 1161 19.56 -48.68 -28.87
C GLN A 1161 20.16 -49.77 -27.97
N GLN A 1162 21.39 -49.56 -27.49
CA GLN A 1162 22.01 -50.41 -26.48
C GLN A 1162 21.15 -50.48 -25.21
N GLY A 1163 20.98 -51.70 -24.68
CA GLY A 1163 20.27 -51.96 -23.42
C GLY A 1163 18.75 -51.80 -23.52
N GLN A 1164 18.19 -51.77 -24.74
CA GLN A 1164 16.76 -51.90 -24.97
C GLN A 1164 16.31 -53.32 -24.63
N VAL A 1165 15.22 -53.45 -23.87
CA VAL A 1165 14.72 -54.71 -23.31
C VAL A 1165 13.41 -55.12 -23.98
N PHE A 1166 13.34 -56.37 -24.42
CA PHE A 1166 12.13 -57.02 -24.95
C PHE A 1166 11.74 -58.15 -24.00
N ASN A 1167 10.62 -57.99 -23.31
CA ASN A 1167 10.06 -59.00 -22.41
C ASN A 1167 8.90 -59.72 -23.13
N LEU A 1168 9.19 -60.87 -23.73
CA LEU A 1168 8.32 -61.47 -24.73
C LEU A 1168 7.38 -62.52 -24.13
N ILE A 1169 7.90 -63.38 -23.24
CA ILE A 1169 7.19 -64.54 -22.70
C ILE A 1169 7.05 -64.42 -21.17
N ASP A 1170 5.85 -64.65 -20.64
CA ASP A 1170 5.63 -64.76 -19.19
C ASP A 1170 5.70 -66.22 -18.72
N TRP A 1171 6.88 -66.63 -18.25
CA TRP A 1171 7.13 -67.98 -17.74
C TRP A 1171 6.41 -68.30 -16.42
N ASN A 1172 5.76 -67.32 -15.76
CA ASN A 1172 5.01 -67.57 -14.53
C ASN A 1172 3.65 -68.25 -14.81
N ASN A 1173 3.23 -68.38 -16.07
CA ASN A 1173 2.01 -69.09 -16.44
C ASN A 1173 2.25 -70.61 -16.54
N ALA A 1174 1.50 -71.38 -15.74
CA ALA A 1174 1.59 -72.85 -15.67
C ALA A 1174 1.37 -73.57 -17.02
N SER A 1175 0.74 -72.91 -18.00
CA SER A 1175 0.48 -73.46 -19.34
C SER A 1175 1.74 -73.65 -20.21
N LEU A 1176 2.85 -72.98 -19.88
CA LEU A 1176 4.10 -72.99 -20.67
C LEU A 1176 5.18 -73.95 -20.13
N ILE A 1177 5.00 -74.54 -18.95
CA ILE A 1177 6.07 -75.23 -18.17
C ILE A 1177 6.39 -76.66 -18.70
N GLY A 1178 5.82 -77.06 -19.85
CA GLY A 1178 5.94 -78.43 -20.39
C GLY A 1178 6.98 -78.64 -21.50
N GLY A 1179 7.58 -77.59 -22.09
CA GLY A 1179 8.47 -77.73 -23.24
C GLY A 1179 9.62 -76.70 -23.25
N THR A 1180 10.83 -77.15 -23.58
CA THR A 1180 12.01 -76.27 -23.74
C THR A 1180 11.85 -75.34 -24.94
N PHE A 1181 11.98 -74.03 -24.73
CA PHE A 1181 11.95 -73.01 -25.79
C PHE A 1181 13.36 -72.63 -26.26
N GLY A 1182 13.56 -72.51 -27.58
CA GLY A 1182 14.84 -72.25 -28.25
C GLY A 1182 14.83 -70.93 -29.02
N VAL A 1183 16.02 -70.44 -29.39
CA VAL A 1183 16.24 -69.23 -30.21
C VAL A 1183 17.26 -69.59 -31.30
N GLY A 1184 16.87 -69.52 -32.57
CA GLY A 1184 17.69 -69.82 -33.74
C GLY A 1184 17.34 -71.13 -34.47
N ASP A 1185 17.75 -71.20 -35.74
CA ASP A 1185 17.47 -72.13 -36.87
C ASP A 1185 17.42 -73.67 -36.62
N PHE A 1186 16.86 -74.15 -35.51
CA PHE A 1186 16.79 -75.58 -35.16
C PHE A 1186 15.37 -76.00 -34.75
N ASP A 1187 14.81 -76.96 -35.49
CA ASP A 1187 13.56 -77.65 -35.18
C ASP A 1187 13.62 -78.32 -33.79
N ARG A 1188 12.56 -78.16 -32.99
CA ARG A 1188 12.44 -78.80 -31.67
C ARG A 1188 11.68 -80.12 -31.73
N TYR A 1189 12.28 -81.17 -31.20
CA TYR A 1189 11.72 -82.51 -31.16
C TYR A 1189 11.15 -82.89 -29.77
N ASP A 1190 10.06 -83.65 -29.73
CA ASP A 1190 9.55 -84.28 -28.52
C ASP A 1190 10.47 -85.43 -28.08
N ALA A 1191 10.19 -86.04 -26.93
CA ALA A 1191 10.94 -87.20 -26.42
C ALA A 1191 10.93 -88.42 -27.37
N THR A 1192 10.07 -88.40 -28.39
CA THR A 1192 9.90 -89.40 -29.45
C THR A 1192 10.52 -88.98 -30.78
N GLY A 1193 11.12 -87.78 -30.89
CA GLY A 1193 11.73 -87.29 -32.11
C GLY A 1193 10.77 -86.57 -33.08
N ASN A 1194 9.58 -86.16 -32.66
CA ASN A 1194 8.62 -85.42 -33.50
C ASN A 1194 8.77 -83.90 -33.35
N VAL A 1195 8.74 -83.13 -34.44
CA VAL A 1195 8.78 -81.66 -34.38
C VAL A 1195 7.53 -81.12 -33.68
N ILE A 1196 7.68 -80.44 -32.53
CA ILE A 1196 6.56 -80.03 -31.66
C ILE A 1196 6.37 -78.52 -31.45
N ALA A 1197 7.28 -77.63 -31.90
CA ALA A 1197 7.07 -76.18 -31.80
C ALA A 1197 8.01 -75.36 -32.71
N GLY A 1198 7.55 -74.16 -33.09
CA GLY A 1198 8.30 -73.15 -33.85
C GLY A 1198 9.39 -72.43 -33.04
N ASP A 1199 10.40 -71.94 -33.76
CA ASP A 1199 11.52 -71.14 -33.25
C ASP A 1199 11.22 -69.62 -33.31
N LEU A 1200 11.87 -68.82 -32.45
CA LEU A 1200 11.80 -67.35 -32.47
C LEU A 1200 12.88 -66.78 -33.40
N ASP A 1201 12.47 -66.23 -34.54
CA ASP A 1201 13.37 -65.58 -35.49
C ASP A 1201 13.69 -64.14 -35.08
N LEU A 1202 14.99 -63.81 -35.02
CA LEU A 1202 15.49 -62.51 -34.59
C LEU A 1202 16.04 -61.73 -35.79
N ALA A 1203 15.48 -60.54 -36.04
CA ALA A 1203 16.01 -59.65 -37.07
C ALA A 1203 17.50 -59.32 -36.85
N ALA A 1204 18.24 -59.21 -37.96
CA ALA A 1204 19.58 -58.66 -37.97
C ALA A 1204 19.55 -57.22 -37.42
N LEU A 1205 20.38 -56.92 -36.42
CA LEU A 1205 20.52 -55.56 -35.90
C LEU A 1205 21.47 -54.75 -36.78
N GLY A 1206 21.38 -53.42 -36.71
CA GLY A 1206 22.33 -52.53 -37.39
C GLY A 1206 23.77 -52.78 -36.92
N ALA A 1207 24.75 -52.47 -37.77
CA ALA A 1207 26.17 -52.75 -37.52
C ALA A 1207 26.62 -52.26 -36.13
N GLY A 1208 27.17 -53.19 -35.32
CA GLY A 1208 27.68 -52.90 -33.97
C GLY A 1208 26.76 -53.34 -32.82
N TYR A 1209 25.61 -53.97 -33.09
CA TYR A 1209 24.70 -54.51 -32.08
C TYR A 1209 24.38 -56.00 -32.30
N ALA A 1210 24.19 -56.74 -31.21
CA ALA A 1210 23.80 -58.15 -31.19
C ALA A 1210 22.67 -58.38 -30.17
N TRP A 1211 21.89 -59.44 -30.37
CA TRP A 1211 20.91 -59.91 -29.39
C TRP A 1211 21.63 -60.69 -28.28
N ASP A 1212 21.39 -60.30 -27.03
CA ASP A 1212 21.67 -61.12 -25.85
C ASP A 1212 20.42 -61.95 -25.54
N VAL A 1213 20.56 -63.26 -25.74
CA VAL A 1213 19.53 -64.28 -25.53
C VAL A 1213 19.69 -65.02 -24.20
N SER A 1214 20.70 -64.68 -23.38
CA SER A 1214 21.06 -65.45 -22.19
C SER A 1214 19.94 -65.51 -21.14
N ALA A 1215 19.11 -64.47 -21.06
CA ALA A 1215 17.96 -64.39 -20.16
C ALA A 1215 16.66 -64.96 -20.76
N PHE A 1216 16.66 -65.36 -22.04
CA PHE A 1216 15.43 -65.68 -22.76
C PHE A 1216 14.76 -66.97 -22.26
N GLN A 1217 15.53 -68.03 -22.04
CA GLN A 1217 14.99 -69.33 -21.61
C GLN A 1217 14.44 -69.32 -20.18
N THR A 1218 14.90 -68.41 -19.33
CA THR A 1218 14.50 -68.34 -17.91
C THR A 1218 13.46 -67.25 -17.66
N TYR A 1219 13.60 -66.10 -18.33
CA TYR A 1219 12.80 -64.92 -18.05
C TYR A 1219 12.02 -64.43 -19.28
N GLY A 1220 12.21 -65.03 -20.45
CA GLY A 1220 11.50 -64.61 -21.68
C GLY A 1220 12.02 -63.28 -22.24
N VAL A 1221 13.20 -62.84 -21.78
CA VAL A 1221 13.76 -61.52 -22.05
C VAL A 1221 14.87 -61.59 -23.08
N LEU A 1222 14.84 -60.66 -24.04
CA LEU A 1222 15.94 -60.33 -24.95
C LEU A 1222 16.44 -58.92 -24.69
N VAL A 1223 17.75 -58.72 -24.81
CA VAL A 1223 18.38 -57.40 -24.66
C VAL A 1223 19.26 -57.12 -25.87
N ILE A 1224 19.26 -55.88 -26.36
CA ILE A 1224 20.24 -55.46 -27.37
C ILE A 1224 21.55 -55.07 -26.68
N VAL A 1225 22.64 -55.75 -27.02
CA VAL A 1225 23.99 -55.47 -26.50
C VAL A 1225 24.91 -55.05 -27.65
N PRO A 1226 26.03 -54.35 -27.39
CA PRO A 1226 27.02 -54.10 -28.43
C PRO A 1226 27.59 -55.42 -28.94
N GLU A 1227 27.86 -55.51 -30.25
CA GLU A 1227 28.64 -56.62 -30.80
C GLU A 1227 29.97 -56.71 -30.04
N PRO A 1228 30.39 -57.91 -29.57
CA PRO A 1228 31.73 -58.07 -29.04
C PRO A 1228 32.71 -57.62 -30.14
N SER A 1229 33.59 -56.67 -29.83
CA SER A 1229 34.46 -56.11 -30.87
C SER A 1229 35.26 -57.23 -31.55
N ARG A 1230 35.51 -57.12 -32.86
CA ARG A 1230 36.34 -58.11 -33.58
C ARG A 1230 37.70 -58.31 -32.89
N MET A 1231 38.21 -57.28 -32.20
CA MET A 1231 39.40 -57.34 -31.35
C MET A 1231 39.20 -58.17 -30.07
N LEU A 1232 38.06 -58.06 -29.40
CA LEU A 1232 37.72 -58.85 -28.21
C LEU A 1232 37.57 -60.35 -28.56
N LEU A 1233 36.87 -60.65 -29.66
CA LEU A 1233 36.73 -62.01 -30.21
C LEU A 1233 38.08 -62.58 -30.66
N LEU A 1234 38.95 -61.76 -31.28
CA LEU A 1234 40.31 -62.15 -31.61
C LEU A 1234 41.18 -62.38 -30.37
N MET A 1235 41.04 -61.55 -29.32
CA MET A 1235 41.74 -61.75 -28.04
C MET A 1235 41.27 -63.02 -27.33
N PHE A 1236 39.97 -63.32 -27.29
CA PHE A 1236 39.46 -64.56 -26.72
C PHE A 1236 39.87 -65.79 -27.55
N GLY A 1237 39.89 -65.68 -28.88
CA GLY A 1237 40.43 -66.71 -29.78
C GLY A 1237 41.93 -66.96 -29.55
N LEU A 1238 42.72 -65.89 -29.35
CA LEU A 1238 44.15 -65.97 -29.02
C LEU A 1238 44.38 -66.55 -27.61
N LEU A 1239 43.56 -66.21 -26.62
CA LEU A 1239 43.57 -66.81 -25.28
C LEU A 1239 43.24 -68.31 -25.34
N GLY A 1240 42.25 -68.72 -26.14
CA GLY A 1240 41.95 -70.13 -26.41
C GLY A 1240 43.11 -70.88 -27.09
N LEU A 1241 43.87 -70.20 -27.94
CA LEU A 1241 45.11 -70.74 -28.53
C LEU A 1241 46.24 -70.91 -27.50
N PHE A 1242 46.33 -70.04 -26.48
CA PHE A 1242 47.28 -70.21 -25.36
C PHE A 1242 46.93 -71.41 -24.46
N PHE A 1243 45.65 -71.83 -24.40
CA PHE A 1243 45.22 -73.01 -23.63
C PHE A 1243 45.23 -74.34 -24.43
N ARG A 1244 45.66 -74.36 -25.70
CA ARG A 1244 45.83 -75.62 -26.45
C ARG A 1244 47.11 -76.35 -26.04
N ARG A 1245 46.93 -77.20 -25.03
CA ARG A 1245 47.85 -78.19 -24.41
C ARG A 1245 48.91 -78.79 -25.37
N ARG A 1246 50.20 -78.46 -25.14
CA ARG A 1246 51.37 -79.27 -25.55
C ARG A 1246 51.65 -80.37 -24.51
N ARG A 1247 51.58 -81.65 -24.89
CA ARG A 1247 52.40 -82.76 -24.34
C ARG A 1247 52.63 -83.75 -25.50
N ARG A 1248 53.79 -83.75 -26.17
CA ARG A 1248 55.10 -84.39 -25.85
C ARG A 1248 55.05 -85.92 -25.80
N SER A 1249 55.84 -86.53 -26.68
CA SER A 1249 56.05 -87.97 -26.94
C SER A 1249 57.32 -88.47 -26.23
N SER A 1250 57.25 -89.66 -25.62
CA SER A 1250 58.30 -90.63 -25.23
C SER A 1250 57.58 -91.81 -24.55
N ILE A 1251 57.72 -93.11 -24.83
CA ILE A 1251 58.57 -93.97 -25.66
C ILE A 1251 57.62 -94.96 -26.34
#